data_AF-A0A8T5PYW8-F1
#
_entry.id   AF-A0A8T5PYW8-F1
#
_cell.length_a   1.000
_cell.length_b   1.000
_cell.length_c   1.000
_cell.angle_alpha   90.00
_cell.angle_beta   90.00
_cell.angle_gamma   90.00
#
_symmetry.space_group_name_H-M   'P 1'
#
loop_
_entity.id
_entity.type
_entity.pdbx_description
1 polymer ?
#
loop_
_entity_poly.entity_id
_entity_poly.type
_entity_poly.pdbx_seq_one_letter_code
_entity_poly.pdbx_strand_id
1 'polypeptide(L)'
;MGNIFQKEYFKEKKGQVTVFIIIGIIILLSATTVIYIRNRTIEEKTAVEVEEAIIPDWAGEVEPFVERCIQDIAIKAFKKIGEHGGYIDFEDLYLSGSSFDIDKDNPTESDAVSFSTETQDPVAYWWYMESPNNCHECDLTSIDPPFDYIEGQVNRYMNRELPLCLNDFETFKKRGFEIDAGETDTGTKINLNTVDVTVKRPTEIKLGDKKANIDTFKVTLDLDFNQDYIAASLIAYSQINTMFMEDLLMHYITVYTLEPDPKKIPPTSSMDHREVPVTWKKEDVKKRVRNDLLGSYIAMLQVDKTKSAVRLLSPDPDEQGLYDVTYLDILPEGFEELEVDFLYNPAWNMYFNIRPGSETLKPLTTRTNDGGLGLLSSPITTNFYEFFYDISFPVIVLIKDNSSLKRYGEDGYLFRFALEVNIRDNKNMHLWKQEEGTIGPMDYSGVSLSLQNTQIDAEACTEVEGTEKWKCPIDNEVYDEMIECADSCRTETEEIIDPTAIPTLFCDYEQRISKDITIKTFDAKTKDPIPDVLITFGCGNYRKCPMEATDENGIYTSPFPICIGDGYIKLEKGGYMARYLDRISISPDTSASYSAELEPIREKEIEVVYINVTNLFRIKRMLYTKSGNNILNGLYNETPHVDSGESLDYRIREWGHGTLKNLYVTAYHYDIYSHELDLNQADIDLIKDKLKNHIENTVDSRISIKEIEHHHDVDRTDVVKATKDAMEAVEYALSISKNPMIQPEEQRDLLPISSTDRTKLEDYHKILKKELENIQFIKDYDLVSDSNIEEHRNKANPLKEGESVTIAYQKIKESIYEQNIPSVLVQAEYGGSSKIRLVPGRYNISMMFMDDKGFVIPAQGDYLEIDYTPAMIEGGELTTKTRAWDVEKTKLDSNNKIRFYFIRIDTPEEMEDMTGEFGMIEEYSRRYRAYIEPEFLP
;
A
#
# COMPACT_ATOMS: atom_id res chain seq x y z
N MET A 1 -41.24 -36.13 70.93
CA MET A 1 -40.73 -37.51 70.80
C MET A 1 -39.68 -37.51 69.71
N GLY A 2 -38.41 -37.71 70.12
CA GLY A 2 -37.24 -38.13 69.33
C GLY A 2 -36.74 -37.18 68.23
N ASN A 3 -35.45 -37.02 67.96
CA ASN A 3 -34.17 -37.20 68.67
C ASN A 3 -33.14 -36.67 67.65
N ILE A 4 -32.28 -35.71 68.03
CA ILE A 4 -30.81 -35.85 68.19
C ILE A 4 -29.98 -35.83 66.88
N PHE A 5 -28.83 -35.16 66.98
CA PHE A 5 -27.69 -34.99 66.05
C PHE A 5 -27.76 -33.72 65.18
N GLN A 6 -26.83 -32.76 65.22
CA GLN A 6 -25.48 -32.76 65.80
C GLN A 6 -25.02 -31.30 66.01
N LYS A 7 -24.36 -31.05 67.13
CA LYS A 7 -23.68 -29.81 67.49
C LYS A 7 -22.18 -30.14 67.59
N GLU A 8 -21.36 -29.12 67.32
CA GLU A 8 -19.90 -29.03 67.54
C GLU A 8 -18.99 -29.64 66.46
N TYR A 9 -18.14 -28.81 65.83
CA TYR A 9 -16.74 -28.66 66.23
C TYR A 9 -16.04 -27.62 65.33
N PHE A 10 -15.78 -26.40 65.81
CA PHE A 10 -14.75 -25.53 65.22
C PHE A 10 -14.10 -24.70 66.32
N LYS A 11 -12.97 -25.22 66.82
CA LYS A 11 -12.04 -24.44 67.61
C LYS A 11 -10.61 -24.72 67.12
N GLU A 12 -9.88 -23.61 67.00
CA GLU A 12 -8.42 -23.48 66.99
C GLU A 12 -7.66 -23.78 65.68
N LYS A 13 -7.61 -22.77 64.78
CA LYS A 13 -6.42 -22.49 63.94
C LYS A 13 -6.23 -20.97 63.68
N LYS A 14 -6.28 -20.13 64.73
CA LYS A 14 -5.98 -18.68 64.59
C LYS A 14 -4.47 -18.38 64.45
N GLY A 15 -3.60 -19.39 64.58
CA GLY A 15 -2.14 -19.23 64.41
C GLY A 15 -1.61 -19.39 62.99
N GLN A 16 -2.37 -19.98 62.05
CA GLN A 16 -1.89 -20.19 60.67
C GLN A 16 -2.07 -18.94 59.80
N VAL A 17 -3.13 -18.16 60.01
CA VAL A 17 -3.40 -16.95 59.22
C VAL A 17 -2.34 -15.87 59.47
N THR A 18 -1.83 -15.74 60.71
CA THR A 18 -0.79 -14.77 61.04
C THR A 18 0.53 -15.06 60.33
N VAL A 19 0.85 -16.34 60.08
CA VAL A 19 2.07 -16.75 59.37
C VAL A 19 2.02 -16.32 57.91
N PHE A 20 0.87 -16.50 57.24
CA PHE A 20 0.72 -16.07 55.84
C PHE A 20 0.73 -14.55 55.68
N ILE A 21 0.20 -13.80 56.65
CA ILE A 21 0.27 -12.33 56.64
C ILE A 21 1.72 -11.84 56.79
N ILE A 22 2.50 -12.47 57.69
CA ILE A 22 3.92 -12.11 57.88
C ILE A 22 4.73 -12.44 56.62
N ILE A 23 4.48 -13.59 55.98
CA ILE A 23 5.16 -13.96 54.73
C ILE A 23 4.80 -13.00 53.60
N GLY A 24 3.53 -12.61 53.46
CA GLY A 24 3.09 -11.64 52.47
C GLY A 24 3.77 -10.27 52.64
N ILE A 25 3.90 -9.79 53.88
CA ILE A 25 4.59 -8.52 54.16
C ILE A 25 6.09 -8.61 53.83
N ILE A 26 6.73 -9.75 54.11
CA ILE A 26 8.16 -9.96 53.79
C ILE A 26 8.37 -9.96 52.28
N ILE A 27 7.50 -10.65 51.52
CA ILE A 27 7.57 -10.69 50.05
C ILE A 27 7.35 -9.28 49.48
N LEU A 28 6.38 -8.54 50.01
CA LEU A 28 6.09 -7.19 49.54
C LEU A 28 7.25 -6.23 49.83
N LEU A 29 7.82 -6.26 51.03
CA LEU A 29 8.99 -5.44 51.38
C LEU A 29 10.24 -5.79 50.55
N SER A 30 10.47 -7.08 50.31
CA SER A 30 11.61 -7.51 49.49
C SER A 30 11.43 -7.17 48.01
N ALA A 31 10.23 -7.34 47.44
CA ALA A 31 9.93 -6.88 46.08
C ALA A 31 10.09 -5.36 45.94
N THR A 32 9.56 -4.59 46.89
CA THR A 32 9.68 -3.12 46.90
C THR A 32 11.15 -2.68 47.01
N THR A 33 11.95 -3.39 47.81
CA THR A 33 13.39 -3.11 47.95
C THR A 33 14.15 -3.44 46.68
N VAL A 34 13.83 -4.56 46.01
CA VAL A 34 14.46 -4.95 44.75
C VAL A 34 14.12 -3.95 43.64
N ILE A 35 12.86 -3.52 43.54
CA ILE A 35 12.43 -2.48 42.58
C ILE A 35 13.12 -1.14 42.89
N TYR A 36 13.21 -0.75 44.17
CA TYR A 36 13.90 0.48 44.57
C TYR A 36 15.40 0.46 44.24
N ILE A 37 16.08 -0.67 44.46
CA ILE A 37 17.50 -0.82 44.13
C ILE A 37 17.69 -0.86 42.60
N ARG A 38 16.82 -1.56 41.85
CA ARG A 38 16.86 -1.58 40.38
C ARG A 38 16.65 -0.19 39.80
N ASN A 39 15.66 0.58 40.27
CA ASN A 39 15.43 1.94 39.79
C ASN A 39 16.62 2.86 40.07
N ARG A 40 17.30 2.70 41.22
CA ARG A 40 18.55 3.43 41.49
C ARG A 40 19.76 3.00 40.67
N THR A 41 19.81 1.75 40.20
CA THR A 41 20.92 1.30 39.35
C THR A 41 20.68 1.60 37.87
N ILE A 42 19.44 1.87 37.47
CA ILE A 42 19.06 2.29 36.12
C ILE A 42 19.29 3.80 35.96
N GLU A 43 18.99 4.64 36.95
CA GLU A 43 19.27 6.09 36.89
C GLU A 43 20.77 6.46 36.79
N GLU A 44 21.69 5.58 37.24
CA GLU A 44 23.14 5.86 37.21
C GLU A 44 23.87 5.29 35.97
N LYS A 45 23.17 4.57 35.08
CA LYS A 45 23.79 3.91 33.90
C LYS A 45 23.30 4.39 32.53
N THR A 46 22.35 5.34 32.48
CA THR A 46 21.90 6.02 31.25
C THR A 46 22.35 7.49 31.20
N ALA A 47 23.53 7.77 31.74
CA ALA A 47 24.33 8.90 31.29
C ALA A 47 25.43 8.32 30.41
N VAL A 48 25.14 8.12 29.12
CA VAL A 48 26.23 8.13 28.13
C VAL A 48 26.77 9.56 28.21
N GLU A 49 27.89 9.68 28.88
CA GLU A 49 28.71 10.88 28.92
C GLU A 49 29.18 11.11 27.47
N VAL A 50 28.35 11.80 26.67
CA VAL A 50 28.85 12.48 25.47
C VAL A 50 29.87 13.45 26.03
N GLU A 51 31.14 13.11 25.88
CA GLU A 51 32.25 14.01 26.13
C GLU A 51 32.03 15.22 25.19
N GLU A 52 31.24 16.21 25.63
CA GLU A 52 31.18 17.51 24.96
C GLU A 52 32.62 17.99 24.91
N ALA A 53 33.21 17.94 23.71
CA ALA A 53 34.54 18.45 23.50
C ALA A 53 34.51 19.91 23.97
N ILE A 54 35.18 20.21 25.08
CA ILE A 54 35.15 21.55 25.68
C ILE A 54 35.76 22.51 24.67
N ILE A 55 34.92 23.19 23.89
CA ILE A 55 35.36 24.18 22.90
C ILE A 55 35.97 25.33 23.69
N PRO A 56 37.28 25.63 23.50
CA PRO A 56 37.91 26.70 24.24
C PRO A 56 37.25 28.06 23.92
N ASP A 57 37.15 28.96 24.91
CA ASP A 57 36.55 30.30 24.75
C ASP A 57 37.03 31.09 23.51
N TRP A 58 38.28 30.87 23.08
CA TRP A 58 38.86 31.56 21.92
C TRP A 58 38.31 31.07 20.57
N ALA A 59 37.74 29.86 20.52
CA ALA A 59 37.12 29.25 19.34
C ALA A 59 35.58 29.29 19.39
N GLY A 60 34.99 29.62 20.55
CA GLY A 60 33.54 29.58 20.78
C GLY A 60 32.68 30.54 19.94
N GLU A 61 33.27 31.43 19.13
CA GLU A 61 32.51 32.27 18.17
C GLU A 61 32.28 31.58 16.81
N VAL A 62 33.03 30.52 16.50
CA VAL A 62 32.97 29.83 15.18
C VAL A 62 31.74 28.93 15.10
N GLU A 63 31.50 28.14 16.15
CA GLU A 63 30.33 27.24 16.24
C GLU A 63 28.99 27.96 16.05
N PRO A 64 28.63 29.02 16.83
CA PRO A 64 27.35 29.70 16.65
C PRO A 64 27.25 30.44 15.31
N PHE A 65 28.37 30.72 14.62
CA PHE A 65 28.35 31.22 13.25
C PHE A 65 27.96 30.12 12.25
N VAL A 66 28.54 28.92 12.38
CA VAL A 66 28.19 27.76 11.56
C VAL A 66 26.73 27.36 11.78
N GLU A 67 26.32 27.23 13.04
CA GLU A 67 24.93 26.89 13.40
C GLU A 67 23.93 27.91 12.86
N ARG A 68 24.24 29.21 12.90
CA ARG A 68 23.36 30.21 12.28
C ARG A 68 23.25 30.03 10.76
N CYS A 69 24.36 29.73 10.09
CA CYS A 69 24.30 29.42 8.66
C CYS A 69 23.45 28.17 8.38
N ILE A 70 23.60 27.12 9.20
CA ILE A 70 22.79 25.90 9.10
C ILE A 70 21.31 26.24 9.28
N GLN A 71 20.97 26.98 10.33
CA GLN A 71 19.61 27.42 10.63
C GLN A 71 18.99 28.22 9.47
N ASP A 72 19.70 29.23 8.96
CA ASP A 72 19.21 30.10 7.90
C ASP A 72 18.98 29.34 6.57
N ILE A 73 19.84 28.35 6.27
CA ILE A 73 19.69 27.53 5.05
C ILE A 73 18.57 26.51 5.24
N ALA A 74 18.48 25.86 6.40
CA ALA A 74 17.44 24.89 6.68
C ALA A 74 16.04 25.54 6.64
N ILE A 75 15.88 26.74 7.23
CA ILE A 75 14.63 27.52 7.12
C ILE A 75 14.29 27.80 5.65
N LYS A 76 15.27 28.19 4.83
CA LYS A 76 15.05 28.41 3.38
C LYS A 76 14.68 27.13 2.64
N ALA A 77 15.28 26.00 3.01
CA ALA A 77 14.98 24.69 2.41
C ALA A 77 13.52 24.29 2.70
N PHE A 78 13.09 24.36 3.96
CA PHE A 78 11.72 24.04 4.34
C PHE A 78 10.69 25.01 3.78
N LYS A 79 11.03 26.30 3.66
CA LYS A 79 10.16 27.26 2.96
C LYS A 79 9.96 26.90 1.49
N LYS A 80 11.04 26.56 0.78
CA LYS A 80 10.95 26.07 -0.60
C LYS A 80 10.07 24.83 -0.69
N ILE A 81 10.28 23.85 0.18
CA ILE A 81 9.48 22.62 0.25
C ILE A 81 7.99 22.94 0.47
N GLY A 82 7.68 23.81 1.43
CA GLY A 82 6.31 24.22 1.72
C GLY A 82 5.66 25.00 0.59
N GLU A 83 6.43 25.87 -0.06
CA GLU A 83 6.00 26.62 -1.25
C GLU A 83 5.79 25.72 -2.48
N HIS A 84 6.39 24.54 -2.56
CA HIS A 84 6.39 23.76 -3.79
C HIS A 84 5.66 22.42 -3.68
N GLY A 85 4.91 22.18 -2.60
CA GLY A 85 4.16 20.94 -2.42
C GLY A 85 5.05 19.74 -2.09
N GLY A 86 6.07 19.94 -1.25
CA GLY A 86 6.96 18.87 -0.80
C GLY A 86 8.29 18.76 -1.57
N TYR A 87 8.49 19.58 -2.61
CA TYR A 87 9.69 19.52 -3.45
C TYR A 87 10.55 20.77 -3.32
N ILE A 88 11.87 20.63 -3.22
CA ILE A 88 12.71 21.82 -2.98
C ILE A 88 12.93 22.67 -4.23
N ASP A 89 12.90 22.06 -5.41
CA ASP A 89 13.14 22.69 -6.71
C ASP A 89 12.59 21.83 -7.85
N PHE A 90 11.97 22.43 -8.87
CA PHE A 90 11.42 21.68 -10.01
C PHE A 90 12.37 21.61 -11.21
N GLU A 91 13.37 22.48 -11.28
CA GLU A 91 14.32 22.55 -12.40
C GLU A 91 15.62 21.78 -12.10
N ASP A 92 15.88 21.49 -10.82
CA ASP A 92 17.11 20.86 -10.36
C ASP A 92 16.91 19.40 -9.94
N LEU A 93 17.10 18.48 -10.90
CA LEU A 93 17.00 17.04 -10.70
C LEU A 93 17.92 16.51 -9.58
N TYR A 94 19.09 17.14 -9.35
CA TYR A 94 19.97 16.71 -8.26
C TYR A 94 19.33 17.01 -6.91
N LEU A 95 18.68 18.17 -6.77
CA LEU A 95 18.02 18.51 -5.53
C LEU A 95 16.72 17.76 -5.31
N SER A 96 15.81 17.76 -6.29
CA SER A 96 14.51 17.10 -6.13
C SER A 96 14.67 15.60 -6.09
N GLY A 97 15.44 15.03 -7.02
CA GLY A 97 15.44 13.59 -7.29
C GLY A 97 14.31 13.16 -8.23
N SER A 98 13.54 14.11 -8.78
CA SER A 98 12.45 13.88 -9.74
C SER A 98 12.46 14.92 -10.86
N SER A 99 12.03 14.52 -12.05
CA SER A 99 11.78 15.42 -13.18
C SER A 99 10.29 15.70 -13.30
N PHE A 100 9.94 16.95 -13.60
CA PHE A 100 8.55 17.39 -13.74
C PHE A 100 8.30 17.95 -15.13
N ASP A 101 7.16 17.62 -15.74
CA ASP A 101 6.64 18.28 -16.93
C ASP A 101 5.71 19.41 -16.50
N ILE A 102 6.13 20.65 -16.75
CA ILE A 102 5.39 21.85 -16.31
C ILE A 102 4.93 22.65 -17.52
N ASP A 103 3.66 22.48 -17.89
CA ASP A 103 2.99 23.32 -18.89
C ASP A 103 2.17 24.43 -18.21
N LYS A 104 2.69 25.66 -18.29
CA LYS A 104 2.07 26.86 -17.70
C LYS A 104 0.79 27.30 -18.41
N ASP A 105 0.70 27.02 -19.70
CA ASP A 105 -0.46 27.40 -20.52
C ASP A 105 -1.59 26.37 -20.38
N ASN A 106 -1.26 25.13 -20.00
CA ASN A 106 -2.19 24.02 -19.78
C ASN A 106 -1.91 23.33 -18.43
N PRO A 107 -2.28 23.97 -17.30
CA PRO A 107 -1.98 23.42 -15.98
C PRO A 107 -2.69 22.11 -15.66
N THR A 108 -3.66 21.66 -16.46
CA THR A 108 -4.33 20.35 -16.32
C THR A 108 -3.72 19.27 -17.22
N GLU A 109 -2.57 19.54 -17.84
CA GLU A 109 -1.73 18.58 -18.60
C GLU A 109 -0.28 18.73 -18.12
N SER A 110 -0.09 18.85 -16.80
CA SER A 110 1.16 19.27 -16.17
C SER A 110 1.25 18.64 -14.78
N ASP A 111 2.46 18.31 -14.33
CA ASP A 111 2.73 17.73 -12.99
C ASP A 111 2.61 18.77 -11.85
N ALA A 112 2.56 20.06 -12.21
CA ALA A 112 2.44 21.15 -11.28
C ALA A 112 1.61 22.31 -11.86
N VAL A 113 1.05 23.14 -10.98
CA VAL A 113 0.38 24.40 -11.34
C VAL A 113 1.16 25.59 -10.77
N SER A 114 1.32 26.64 -11.57
CA SER A 114 1.94 27.88 -11.07
C SER A 114 0.96 28.66 -10.18
N PHE A 115 1.38 29.02 -8.97
CA PHE A 115 0.56 29.79 -8.02
C PHE A 115 0.06 31.12 -8.63
N SER A 116 0.89 31.77 -9.44
CA SER A 116 0.53 32.94 -10.24
C SER A 116 0.93 32.72 -11.70
N THR A 117 0.16 33.30 -12.62
CA THR A 117 0.49 33.32 -14.05
C THR A 117 1.70 34.21 -14.39
N GLU A 118 2.17 35.03 -13.43
CA GLU A 118 3.30 35.95 -13.62
C GLU A 118 4.63 35.42 -13.05
N THR A 119 4.59 34.59 -12.01
CA THR A 119 5.79 34.09 -11.33
C THR A 119 6.05 32.62 -11.68
N GLN A 120 7.32 32.24 -11.81
CA GLN A 120 7.73 30.84 -12.02
C GLN A 120 7.70 30.07 -10.70
N ASP A 121 6.54 30.05 -10.06
CA ASP A 121 6.37 29.51 -8.72
C ASP A 121 5.41 28.30 -8.75
N PRO A 122 5.89 27.14 -9.27
CA PRO A 122 5.10 25.92 -9.40
C PRO A 122 4.80 25.28 -8.04
N VAL A 123 3.62 24.67 -7.95
CA VAL A 123 3.15 23.88 -6.82
C VAL A 123 2.79 22.50 -7.36
N ALA A 124 3.41 21.46 -6.82
CA ALA A 124 3.20 20.09 -7.28
C ALA A 124 1.77 19.65 -7.04
N TYR A 125 1.19 18.92 -8.00
CA TYR A 125 -0.06 18.23 -7.77
C TYR A 125 0.17 17.00 -6.91
N TRP A 126 -0.55 16.84 -5.82
CA TRP A 126 -0.58 15.58 -5.07
C TRP A 126 -1.63 14.62 -5.61
N TRP A 127 -2.59 15.12 -6.38
CA TRP A 127 -3.58 14.31 -7.06
C TRP A 127 -3.93 14.98 -8.38
N TYR A 128 -3.68 14.28 -9.48
CA TYR A 128 -3.99 14.81 -10.81
C TYR A 128 -4.15 13.69 -11.84
N MET A 129 -4.55 14.09 -13.02
CA MET A 129 -4.71 13.19 -14.15
C MET A 129 -3.45 13.24 -15.00
N GLU A 130 -2.71 12.13 -15.02
CA GLU A 130 -1.48 11.99 -15.80
C GLU A 130 -1.79 11.87 -17.30
N SER A 131 -2.93 11.26 -17.63
CA SER A 131 -3.40 11.17 -19.01
C SER A 131 -3.91 12.50 -19.56
N PRO A 132 -3.89 12.74 -20.90
CA PRO A 132 -4.44 13.95 -21.50
C PRO A 132 -5.92 14.18 -21.17
N ASN A 133 -6.38 15.43 -21.16
CA ASN A 133 -7.75 15.76 -20.72
C ASN A 133 -8.88 15.14 -21.56
N ASN A 134 -8.61 14.87 -22.83
CA ASN A 134 -9.54 14.20 -23.75
C ASN A 134 -9.42 12.67 -23.70
N CYS A 135 -8.86 12.11 -22.63
CA CYS A 135 -8.67 10.69 -22.40
C CYS A 135 -9.95 9.88 -22.62
N HIS A 136 -9.77 8.71 -23.23
CA HIS A 136 -10.75 7.62 -23.24
C HIS A 136 -10.46 6.61 -22.13
N GLU A 137 -9.19 6.48 -21.76
CA GLU A 137 -8.67 5.73 -20.63
C GLU A 137 -7.89 6.76 -19.81
N CYS A 138 -8.49 7.20 -18.70
CA CYS A 138 -7.93 8.28 -17.90
C CYS A 138 -7.13 7.68 -16.75
N ASP A 139 -5.85 8.01 -16.68
CA ASP A 139 -4.95 7.60 -15.60
C ASP A 139 -4.85 8.74 -14.59
N LEU A 140 -5.06 8.42 -13.32
CA LEU A 140 -4.92 9.33 -12.18
C LEU A 140 -3.71 8.90 -11.37
N THR A 141 -2.95 9.86 -10.89
CA THR A 141 -1.71 9.63 -10.15
C THR A 141 -1.59 10.58 -8.96
N SER A 142 -0.67 10.23 -8.07
CA SER A 142 -0.34 10.96 -6.86
C SER A 142 1.19 10.98 -6.68
N ILE A 143 1.74 12.15 -6.39
CA ILE A 143 3.20 12.37 -6.27
C ILE A 143 3.53 13.11 -4.96
N ASP A 144 2.77 12.91 -3.89
CA ASP A 144 3.17 13.42 -2.58
C ASP A 144 4.47 12.72 -2.09
N PRO A 145 5.54 13.48 -1.78
CA PRO A 145 6.81 12.87 -1.44
C PRO A 145 6.88 12.45 0.04
N PRO A 146 7.30 11.22 0.39
CA PRO A 146 7.42 10.78 1.78
C PRO A 146 8.50 11.56 2.56
N PHE A 147 8.46 11.50 3.90
CA PHE A 147 9.36 12.30 4.74
C PHE A 147 10.84 12.02 4.49
N ASP A 148 11.25 10.76 4.32
CA ASP A 148 12.63 10.37 4.02
C ASP A 148 13.13 11.01 2.71
N TYR A 149 12.25 11.12 1.72
CA TYR A 149 12.52 11.82 0.48
C TYR A 149 12.71 13.33 0.70
N ILE A 150 11.85 13.97 1.49
CA ILE A 150 11.96 15.39 1.86
C ILE A 150 13.25 15.66 2.63
N GLU A 151 13.57 14.85 3.64
CA GLU A 151 14.82 14.91 4.40
C GLU A 151 16.03 14.79 3.46
N GLY A 152 15.99 13.86 2.50
CA GLY A 152 17.01 13.71 1.47
C GLY A 152 17.19 14.95 0.58
N GLN A 153 16.09 15.61 0.19
CA GLN A 153 16.14 16.87 -0.57
C GLN A 153 16.79 18.00 0.25
N VAL A 154 16.42 18.12 1.54
CA VAL A 154 17.03 19.10 2.45
C VAL A 154 18.53 18.82 2.59
N ASN A 155 18.94 17.56 2.79
CA ASN A 155 20.35 17.19 2.92
C ASN A 155 21.17 17.62 1.68
N ARG A 156 20.66 17.34 0.48
CA ARG A 156 21.32 17.74 -0.78
C ARG A 156 21.40 19.27 -0.93
N TYR A 157 20.35 19.98 -0.55
CA TYR A 157 20.33 21.44 -0.56
C TYR A 157 21.31 22.04 0.45
N MET A 158 21.32 21.54 1.69
CA MET A 158 22.25 21.94 2.74
C MET A 158 23.71 21.74 2.32
N ASN A 159 24.04 20.56 1.78
CA ASN A 159 25.40 20.24 1.31
C ASN A 159 25.88 21.21 0.21
N ARG A 160 24.95 21.74 -0.59
CA ARG A 160 25.26 22.69 -1.67
C ARG A 160 25.37 24.14 -1.20
N GLU A 161 24.42 24.58 -0.37
CA GLU A 161 24.30 25.99 0.01
C GLU A 161 25.15 26.37 1.23
N LEU A 162 25.47 25.42 2.12
CA LEU A 162 26.24 25.70 3.34
C LEU A 162 27.64 26.26 3.08
N PRO A 163 28.43 25.72 2.12
CA PRO A 163 29.71 26.33 1.75
C PRO A 163 29.59 27.80 1.32
N LEU A 164 28.48 28.17 0.65
CA LEU A 164 28.24 29.54 0.19
C LEU A 164 27.92 30.48 1.37
N CYS A 165 27.13 30.04 2.35
CA CYS A 165 26.84 30.83 3.55
C CYS A 165 28.08 31.06 4.41
N LEU A 166 28.87 30.01 4.61
CA LEU A 166 30.10 30.10 5.41
C LEU A 166 31.16 30.99 4.75
N ASN A 167 31.10 31.15 3.42
CA ASN A 167 31.99 31.99 2.62
C ASN A 167 33.47 31.79 2.99
N ASP A 168 33.87 30.52 3.08
CA ASP A 168 35.22 30.08 3.46
C ASP A 168 35.76 30.78 4.73
N PHE A 169 34.87 31.08 5.68
CA PHE A 169 35.16 31.72 6.95
C PHE A 169 35.96 33.04 6.85
N GLU A 170 35.81 33.78 5.75
CA GLU A 170 36.52 35.03 5.46
C GLU A 170 36.50 36.05 6.62
N THR A 171 35.40 36.11 7.36
CA THR A 171 35.22 36.98 8.53
C THR A 171 36.18 36.63 9.67
N PHE A 172 36.43 35.34 9.91
CA PHE A 172 37.35 34.85 10.93
C PHE A 172 38.81 34.88 10.45
N LYS A 173 39.05 34.58 9.17
CA LYS A 173 40.39 34.69 8.56
C LYS A 173 40.98 36.10 8.71
N LYS A 174 40.15 37.15 8.54
CA LYS A 174 40.55 38.56 8.78
C LYS A 174 40.92 38.87 10.23
N ARG A 175 40.49 38.06 11.19
CA ARG A 175 40.79 38.19 12.62
C ARG A 175 41.99 37.34 13.06
N GLY A 176 42.64 36.64 12.12
CA GLY A 176 43.84 35.83 12.36
C GLY A 176 43.57 34.34 12.63
N PHE A 177 42.35 33.86 12.39
CA PHE A 177 42.03 32.43 12.46
C PHE A 177 42.46 31.71 11.19
N GLU A 178 43.02 30.51 11.34
CA GLU A 178 43.16 29.55 10.23
C GLU A 178 42.14 28.44 10.46
N ILE A 179 41.16 28.33 9.56
CA ILE A 179 40.09 27.35 9.65
C ILE A 179 40.21 26.42 8.45
N ASP A 180 40.41 25.14 8.72
CA ASP A 180 40.43 24.07 7.74
C ASP A 180 39.21 23.19 7.97
N ALA A 181 38.34 23.08 6.96
CA ALA A 181 37.06 22.40 7.10
C ALA A 181 36.94 21.32 6.03
N GLY A 182 36.59 20.11 6.47
CA GLY A 182 36.42 18.94 5.63
C GLY A 182 35.14 18.95 4.79
N GLU A 183 34.85 17.80 4.20
CA GLU A 183 33.59 17.57 3.46
C GLU A 183 32.39 17.74 4.39
N THR A 184 31.27 18.17 3.80
CA THR A 184 30.01 18.37 4.51
C THR A 184 29.11 17.17 4.23
N ASP A 185 28.68 16.52 5.30
CA ASP A 185 27.64 15.50 5.29
C ASP A 185 26.50 15.97 6.20
N THR A 186 25.27 15.96 5.69
CA THR A 186 24.10 16.51 6.37
C THR A 186 23.06 15.42 6.55
N GLY A 187 22.56 15.27 7.78
CA GLY A 187 21.37 14.50 8.12
C GLY A 187 20.28 15.42 8.65
N THR A 188 19.09 15.32 8.08
CA THR A 188 17.88 16.01 8.51
C THR A 188 16.93 14.96 9.04
N LYS A 189 16.29 15.25 10.17
CA LYS A 189 15.22 14.42 10.75
C LYS A 189 14.03 15.31 11.08
N ILE A 190 12.89 15.00 10.48
CA ILE A 190 11.60 15.58 10.81
C ILE A 190 11.07 14.80 12.02
N ASN A 191 10.91 15.49 13.15
CA ASN A 191 10.25 14.96 14.35
C ASN A 191 8.82 15.51 14.39
N LEU A 192 8.04 15.13 15.41
CA LEU A 192 6.67 15.61 15.57
C LEU A 192 6.58 17.14 15.56
N ASN A 193 7.28 17.85 16.46
CA ASN A 193 7.09 19.31 16.58
C ASN A 193 8.32 20.13 16.16
N THR A 194 9.38 19.45 15.71
CA THR A 194 10.66 20.09 15.40
C THR A 194 11.34 19.41 14.23
N VAL A 195 12.26 20.14 13.59
CA VAL A 195 13.18 19.55 12.61
C VAL A 195 14.60 19.64 13.14
N ASP A 196 15.28 18.50 13.24
CA ASP A 196 16.68 18.41 13.61
C ASP A 196 17.56 18.34 12.36
N VAL A 197 18.54 19.23 12.26
CA VAL A 197 19.55 19.26 11.19
C VAL A 197 20.92 19.05 11.83
N THR A 198 21.54 17.92 11.48
CA THR A 198 22.87 17.52 11.96
C THR A 198 23.85 17.59 10.79
N VAL A 199 24.90 18.39 10.94
CA VAL A 199 25.95 18.55 9.93
C VAL A 199 27.25 18.00 10.47
N LYS A 200 27.73 16.91 9.88
CA LYS A 200 29.05 16.35 10.12
C LYS A 200 30.04 17.05 9.20
N ARG A 201 30.90 17.87 9.78
CA ARG A 201 31.91 18.65 9.05
C ARG A 201 33.13 18.87 9.94
N PRO A 202 34.13 17.98 9.90
CA PRO A 202 35.38 18.12 10.64
C PRO A 202 36.02 19.49 10.38
N THR A 203 36.10 20.32 11.42
CA THR A 203 36.57 21.70 11.33
C THR A 203 37.72 21.92 12.32
N GLU A 204 38.95 22.00 11.81
CA GLU A 204 40.14 22.37 12.60
C GLU A 204 40.29 23.90 12.62
N ILE A 205 40.24 24.47 13.81
CA ILE A 205 40.37 25.91 14.06
C ILE A 205 41.75 26.15 14.69
N LYS A 206 42.52 27.12 14.17
CA LYS A 206 43.80 27.55 14.74
C LYS A 206 43.84 29.05 14.97
N LEU A 207 44.47 29.46 16.08
CA LEU A 207 44.78 30.86 16.39
C LEU A 207 46.17 30.94 17.05
N GLY A 208 47.19 31.23 16.25
CA GLY A 208 48.60 31.08 16.68
C GLY A 208 48.93 29.62 16.98
N ASP A 209 49.42 29.31 18.17
CA ASP A 209 49.76 27.94 18.58
C ASP A 209 48.57 27.14 19.15
N LYS A 210 47.39 27.77 19.28
CA LYS A 210 46.18 27.13 19.84
C LYS A 210 45.41 26.41 18.73
N LYS A 211 44.86 25.23 19.06
CA LYS A 211 44.05 24.41 18.18
C LYS A 211 42.77 23.93 18.87
N ALA A 212 41.68 23.84 18.11
CA ALA A 212 40.41 23.25 18.52
C ALA A 212 39.81 22.53 17.32
N ASN A 213 39.07 21.44 17.57
CA ASN A 213 38.35 20.69 16.54
C ASN A 213 36.86 20.66 16.89
N ILE A 214 36.02 20.83 15.88
CA ILE A 214 34.57 20.67 15.98
C ILE A 214 34.16 19.79 14.81
N ASP A 215 33.60 18.61 15.11
CA ASP A 215 33.32 17.60 14.10
C ASP A 215 31.86 17.59 13.65
N THR A 216 30.94 17.97 14.53
CA THR A 216 29.49 17.94 14.28
C THR A 216 28.84 19.22 14.79
N PHE A 217 27.89 19.73 14.02
CA PHE A 217 27.05 20.87 14.37
C PHE A 217 25.59 20.41 14.35
N LYS A 218 24.79 20.82 15.34
CA LYS A 218 23.37 20.45 15.42
C LYS A 218 22.50 21.69 15.57
N VAL A 219 21.46 21.78 14.76
CA VAL A 219 20.45 22.83 14.84
C VAL A 219 19.07 22.18 14.91
N THR A 220 18.26 22.61 15.87
CA THR A 220 16.84 22.24 15.96
C THR A 220 15.99 23.44 15.56
N LEU A 221 15.17 23.27 14.54
CA LEU A 221 14.17 24.24 14.10
C LEU A 221 12.87 24.03 14.87
N ASP A 222 12.34 25.11 15.41
CA ASP A 222 10.98 25.24 15.94
C ASP A 222 9.99 25.28 14.76
N LEU A 223 9.75 24.11 14.16
CA LEU A 223 8.93 23.89 12.96
C LEU A 223 8.18 22.56 13.10
N ASP A 224 6.85 22.65 13.21
CA ASP A 224 5.91 21.54 13.26
C ASP A 224 5.54 21.05 11.85
N PHE A 225 6.56 20.74 11.05
CA PHE A 225 6.36 20.30 9.67
C PHE A 225 5.54 19.02 9.57
N ASN A 226 5.63 18.16 10.60
CA ASN A 226 4.88 16.91 10.65
C ASN A 226 3.37 17.17 10.64
N GLN A 227 2.87 18.04 11.53
CA GLN A 227 1.45 18.38 11.60
C GLN A 227 0.97 19.03 10.31
N ASP A 228 1.73 19.97 9.75
CA ASP A 228 1.42 20.63 8.47
C ASP A 228 1.29 19.63 7.33
N TYR A 229 2.24 18.70 7.23
CA TYR A 229 2.28 17.69 6.18
C TYR A 229 1.18 16.64 6.33
N ILE A 230 0.93 16.14 7.55
CA ILE A 230 -0.17 15.19 7.81
C ILE A 230 -1.52 15.81 7.46
N ALA A 231 -1.75 17.07 7.82
CA ALA A 231 -2.97 17.78 7.43
C ALA A 231 -3.13 17.83 5.90
N ALA A 232 -2.05 18.12 5.16
CA ALA A 232 -2.05 18.08 3.70
C ALA A 232 -2.39 16.68 3.16
N SER A 233 -1.76 15.64 3.70
CA SER A 233 -1.97 14.26 3.25
C SER A 233 -3.39 13.79 3.51
N LEU A 234 -3.98 14.12 4.66
CA LEU A 234 -5.38 13.80 4.98
C LEU A 234 -6.37 14.49 4.03
N ILE A 235 -6.13 15.76 3.68
CA ILE A 235 -6.96 16.50 2.71
C ILE A 235 -6.84 15.88 1.31
N ALA A 236 -5.62 15.60 0.86
CA ALA A 236 -5.39 14.93 -0.43
C ALA A 236 -6.04 13.55 -0.47
N TYR A 237 -5.83 12.74 0.57
CA TYR A 237 -6.42 11.41 0.72
C TYR A 237 -7.96 11.47 0.72
N SER A 238 -8.55 12.44 1.44
CA SER A 238 -10.01 12.63 1.41
C SER A 238 -10.48 12.98 0.00
N GLN A 239 -9.79 13.86 -0.72
CA GLN A 239 -10.13 14.19 -2.10
C GLN A 239 -10.07 12.96 -3.00
N ILE A 240 -9.02 12.14 -2.88
CA ILE A 240 -8.85 10.90 -3.66
C ILE A 240 -9.99 9.92 -3.40
N ASN A 241 -10.43 9.77 -2.14
CA ASN A 241 -11.43 8.75 -1.78
C ASN A 241 -12.88 9.21 -1.97
N THR A 242 -13.16 10.49 -1.78
CA THR A 242 -14.54 11.00 -1.78
C THR A 242 -14.86 11.88 -2.98
N MET A 243 -13.87 12.38 -3.72
CA MET A 243 -14.05 13.31 -4.85
C MET A 243 -14.93 14.50 -4.48
N PHE A 244 -14.70 15.06 -3.28
CA PHE A 244 -15.63 16.03 -2.71
C PHE A 244 -15.71 17.32 -3.54
N MET A 245 -14.62 17.73 -4.21
CA MET A 245 -14.62 18.92 -5.07
C MET A 245 -15.41 18.71 -6.37
N GLU A 246 -15.35 17.52 -6.97
CA GLU A 246 -16.14 17.15 -8.15
C GLU A 246 -17.62 17.10 -7.81
N ASP A 247 -17.96 16.43 -6.70
CA ASP A 247 -19.33 16.30 -6.23
C ASP A 247 -19.92 17.68 -5.89
N LEU A 248 -19.13 18.53 -5.24
CA LEU A 248 -19.49 19.92 -4.95
C LEU A 248 -19.73 20.73 -6.24
N LEU A 249 -18.83 20.64 -7.22
CA LEU A 249 -19.01 21.32 -8.50
C LEU A 249 -20.26 20.82 -9.23
N MET A 250 -20.53 19.51 -9.24
CA MET A 250 -21.75 18.95 -9.84
C MET A 250 -23.00 19.40 -9.11
N HIS A 251 -22.94 19.54 -7.78
CA HIS A 251 -24.02 20.12 -6.98
C HIS A 251 -24.28 21.57 -7.40
N TYR A 252 -23.23 22.38 -7.51
CA TYR A 252 -23.36 23.78 -7.97
C TYR A 252 -23.91 23.88 -9.38
N ILE A 253 -23.41 23.08 -10.33
CA ILE A 253 -23.95 23.05 -11.70
C ILE A 253 -25.44 22.73 -11.64
N THR A 254 -25.86 21.74 -10.85
CA THR A 254 -27.27 21.35 -10.74
C THR A 254 -28.14 22.48 -10.17
N VAL A 255 -27.72 23.08 -9.05
CA VAL A 255 -28.47 24.16 -8.38
C VAL A 255 -28.54 25.42 -9.24
N TYR A 256 -27.44 25.77 -9.92
CA TYR A 256 -27.39 26.95 -10.77
C TYR A 256 -28.23 26.82 -12.05
N THR A 257 -28.68 25.62 -12.42
CA THR A 257 -29.24 25.35 -13.74
C THR A 257 -30.65 24.80 -13.75
N LEU A 258 -31.37 24.83 -12.62
CA LEU A 258 -32.74 24.31 -12.49
C LEU A 258 -33.72 24.69 -13.62
N GLU A 259 -33.55 25.88 -14.23
CA GLU A 259 -34.30 26.29 -15.41
C GLU A 259 -33.37 26.79 -16.52
N PRO A 260 -33.68 26.52 -17.80
CA PRO A 260 -32.85 27.03 -18.89
C PRO A 260 -32.98 28.55 -19.00
N ASP A 261 -31.88 29.28 -18.79
CA ASP A 261 -31.81 30.74 -18.89
C ASP A 261 -30.54 31.13 -19.68
N PRO A 262 -30.64 31.97 -20.73
CA PRO A 262 -29.47 32.41 -21.50
C PRO A 262 -28.42 33.17 -20.67
N LYS A 263 -28.76 33.64 -19.47
CA LYS A 263 -27.84 34.30 -18.53
C LYS A 263 -27.17 33.32 -17.54
N LYS A 264 -27.65 32.08 -17.44
CA LYS A 264 -27.07 31.02 -16.62
C LYS A 264 -26.27 30.05 -17.50
N ILE A 265 -25.62 29.05 -16.90
CA ILE A 265 -25.01 27.95 -17.65
C ILE A 265 -26.09 26.91 -18.05
N PRO A 266 -25.85 26.04 -19.04
CA PRO A 266 -26.82 25.02 -19.44
C PRO A 266 -27.12 23.97 -18.36
N PRO A 267 -28.36 23.44 -18.27
CA PRO A 267 -28.67 22.34 -17.34
C PRO A 267 -28.11 21.00 -17.79
N THR A 268 -27.75 20.12 -16.85
CA THR A 268 -27.44 18.72 -17.17
C THR A 268 -28.64 18.01 -17.77
N SER A 269 -29.86 18.30 -17.28
CA SER A 269 -31.13 17.89 -17.88
C SER A 269 -32.25 18.86 -17.53
N SER A 270 -33.07 19.26 -18.51
CA SER A 270 -34.26 20.11 -18.27
C SER A 270 -35.24 20.06 -19.45
N MET A 271 -36.47 20.54 -19.22
CA MET A 271 -37.43 20.83 -20.30
C MET A 271 -38.06 22.22 -20.16
N ASP A 272 -38.45 22.81 -21.29
CA ASP A 272 -39.29 24.03 -21.30
C ASP A 272 -40.32 24.01 -22.45
N HIS A 273 -41.24 24.97 -22.43
CA HIS A 273 -42.28 25.12 -23.46
C HIS A 273 -42.18 26.41 -24.29
N ARG A 274 -40.98 26.98 -24.43
CA ARG A 274 -40.78 28.22 -25.19
C ARG A 274 -40.81 27.94 -26.70
N GLU A 275 -41.43 28.83 -27.47
CA GLU A 275 -41.40 28.74 -28.94
C GLU A 275 -39.97 28.90 -29.49
N VAL A 276 -39.18 29.79 -28.86
CA VAL A 276 -37.77 29.99 -29.18
C VAL A 276 -36.93 29.31 -28.08
N PRO A 277 -36.18 28.25 -28.40
CA PRO A 277 -35.34 27.58 -27.41
C PRO A 277 -34.22 28.51 -26.92
N VAL A 278 -33.80 28.30 -25.69
CA VAL A 278 -32.61 28.95 -25.15
C VAL A 278 -31.37 28.31 -25.77
N THR A 279 -30.40 29.16 -26.07
CA THR A 279 -29.11 28.73 -26.61
C THR A 279 -28.00 29.47 -25.92
N TRP A 280 -26.85 28.81 -25.77
CA TRP A 280 -25.65 29.40 -25.17
C TRP A 280 -24.48 29.31 -26.13
N LYS A 281 -23.50 30.21 -25.99
CA LYS A 281 -22.20 30.06 -26.65
C LYS A 281 -21.27 29.32 -25.71
N LYS A 282 -20.57 28.30 -26.20
CA LYS A 282 -19.68 27.46 -25.39
C LYS A 282 -18.65 28.28 -24.61
N GLU A 283 -18.05 29.28 -25.26
CA GLU A 283 -17.06 30.16 -24.64
C GLU A 283 -17.63 31.04 -23.51
N ASP A 284 -18.88 31.49 -23.63
CA ASP A 284 -19.54 32.25 -22.56
C ASP A 284 -19.86 31.33 -21.37
N VAL A 285 -20.20 30.06 -21.62
CA VAL A 285 -20.38 29.05 -20.58
C VAL A 285 -19.07 28.76 -19.86
N LYS A 286 -17.97 28.52 -20.61
CA LYS A 286 -16.62 28.34 -20.03
C LYS A 286 -16.28 29.48 -19.09
N LYS A 287 -16.49 30.73 -19.51
CA LYS A 287 -16.22 31.92 -18.69
C LYS A 287 -17.06 31.99 -17.41
N ARG A 288 -18.34 31.61 -17.48
CA ARG A 288 -19.22 31.58 -16.30
C ARG A 288 -18.83 30.49 -15.32
N VAL A 289 -18.54 29.29 -15.80
CA VAL A 289 -18.03 28.21 -14.95
C VAL A 289 -16.73 28.66 -14.27
N ARG A 290 -15.78 29.16 -15.05
CA ARG A 290 -14.49 29.63 -14.56
C ARG A 290 -14.60 30.76 -13.52
N ASN A 291 -15.32 31.83 -13.85
CA ASN A 291 -15.29 33.04 -13.02
C ASN A 291 -16.39 33.06 -11.96
N ASP A 292 -17.62 32.67 -12.32
CA ASP A 292 -18.79 32.87 -11.47
C ASP A 292 -18.96 31.69 -10.51
N LEU A 293 -18.76 30.45 -10.99
CA LEU A 293 -18.87 29.24 -10.17
C LEU A 293 -17.56 28.97 -9.41
N LEU A 294 -16.49 28.60 -10.11
CA LEU A 294 -15.24 28.16 -9.46
C LEU A 294 -14.61 29.28 -8.62
N GLY A 295 -14.54 30.50 -9.16
CA GLY A 295 -13.98 31.66 -8.46
C GLY A 295 -14.72 32.06 -7.19
N SER A 296 -16.00 31.72 -7.05
CA SER A 296 -16.77 32.03 -5.84
C SER A 296 -16.74 30.90 -4.83
N TYR A 297 -16.86 29.65 -5.30
CA TYR A 297 -17.20 28.53 -4.44
C TYR A 297 -16.03 27.72 -3.94
N ILE A 298 -14.93 27.64 -4.69
CA ILE A 298 -13.72 26.97 -4.19
C ILE A 298 -13.20 27.70 -2.94
N ALA A 299 -13.22 29.04 -2.96
CA ALA A 299 -12.80 29.85 -1.82
C ALA A 299 -13.74 29.79 -0.60
N MET A 300 -14.93 29.18 -0.73
CA MET A 300 -15.86 28.97 0.38
C MET A 300 -15.61 27.66 1.12
N LEU A 301 -14.81 26.76 0.55
CA LEU A 301 -14.45 25.51 1.21
C LEU A 301 -13.72 25.80 2.52
N GLN A 302 -14.15 25.12 3.58
CA GLN A 302 -13.55 25.19 4.90
C GLN A 302 -13.37 23.78 5.43
N VAL A 303 -12.28 23.55 6.14
CA VAL A 303 -12.03 22.26 6.80
C VAL A 303 -12.35 22.40 8.28
N ASP A 304 -13.24 21.57 8.79
CA ASP A 304 -13.59 21.53 10.21
C ASP A 304 -12.35 21.28 11.09
N LYS A 305 -12.42 21.68 12.36
CA LYS A 305 -11.34 21.54 13.34
C LYS A 305 -10.04 22.26 12.95
N THR A 306 -10.16 23.34 12.17
CA THR A 306 -9.09 24.29 11.86
C THR A 306 -9.47 25.69 12.34
N LYS A 307 -8.48 26.57 12.50
CA LYS A 307 -8.66 27.92 13.05
C LYS A 307 -9.59 28.81 12.22
N SER A 308 -9.60 28.61 10.90
CA SER A 308 -10.40 29.40 9.94
C SER A 308 -11.80 28.82 9.69
N ALA A 309 -12.12 27.66 10.27
CA ALA A 309 -13.40 26.99 10.07
C ALA A 309 -14.54 27.78 10.75
N VAL A 310 -15.46 28.32 9.95
CA VAL A 310 -16.64 29.02 10.45
C VAL A 310 -17.86 28.52 9.70
N ARG A 311 -18.58 27.60 10.32
CA ARG A 311 -19.82 27.08 9.75
C ARG A 311 -20.81 28.22 9.49
N LEU A 312 -21.11 28.46 8.22
CA LEU A 312 -22.07 29.47 7.79
C LEU A 312 -23.50 28.99 8.06
N LEU A 313 -24.33 29.90 8.58
CA LEU A 313 -25.73 29.63 8.91
C LEU A 313 -26.66 30.51 8.06
N SER A 314 -27.62 29.91 7.37
CA SER A 314 -28.70 30.60 6.67
C SER A 314 -30.07 30.19 7.24
N PRO A 315 -31.03 31.12 7.38
CA PRO A 315 -32.41 30.77 7.68
C PRO A 315 -33.13 30.09 6.49
N ASP A 316 -32.57 30.16 5.28
CA ASP A 316 -33.08 29.46 4.10
C ASP A 316 -32.51 28.03 4.06
N PRO A 317 -33.34 26.98 4.10
CA PRO A 317 -32.87 25.59 4.06
C PRO A 317 -32.04 25.24 2.82
N ASP A 318 -32.32 25.85 1.67
CA ASP A 318 -31.61 25.57 0.42
C ASP A 318 -30.21 26.20 0.45
N GLU A 319 -30.11 27.43 0.96
CA GLU A 319 -28.81 28.07 1.19
C GLU A 319 -28.02 27.37 2.29
N GLN A 320 -28.68 26.86 3.34
CA GLN A 320 -28.02 26.10 4.39
C GLN A 320 -27.43 24.80 3.85
N GLY A 321 -28.16 24.07 3.00
CA GLY A 321 -27.64 22.87 2.33
C GLY A 321 -26.39 23.16 1.49
N LEU A 322 -26.33 24.34 0.86
CA LEU A 322 -25.17 24.79 0.10
C LEU A 322 -23.96 25.12 0.99
N TYR A 323 -24.20 25.75 2.14
CA TYR A 323 -23.15 26.05 3.12
C TYR A 323 -22.65 24.80 3.84
N ASP A 324 -23.52 23.84 4.11
CA ASP A 324 -23.16 22.59 4.75
C ASP A 324 -22.22 21.76 3.86
N VAL A 325 -22.40 21.77 2.53
CA VAL A 325 -21.48 21.05 1.62
C VAL A 325 -20.12 21.72 1.43
N THR A 326 -19.97 22.99 1.83
CA THR A 326 -18.67 23.68 1.84
C THR A 326 -17.90 23.50 3.14
N TYR A 327 -18.50 22.88 4.15
CA TYR A 327 -17.89 22.64 5.46
C TYR A 327 -17.46 21.16 5.57
N LEU A 328 -16.16 20.92 5.41
CA LEU A 328 -15.57 19.60 5.21
C LEU A 328 -15.05 19.03 6.55
N ASP A 329 -15.67 17.97 7.06
CA ASP A 329 -15.17 17.23 8.24
C ASP A 329 -14.13 16.19 7.79
N ILE A 330 -12.90 16.65 7.57
CA ILE A 330 -11.78 15.83 7.07
C ILE A 330 -10.76 15.55 8.18
N LEU A 331 -10.39 16.57 8.94
CA LEU A 331 -9.31 16.45 9.93
C LEU A 331 -9.86 15.96 11.27
N PRO A 332 -9.12 15.12 12.01
CA PRO A 332 -9.45 14.78 13.39
C PRO A 332 -9.16 15.96 14.34
N GLU A 333 -9.41 15.79 15.64
CA GLU A 333 -8.99 16.78 16.64
C GLU A 333 -7.46 16.93 16.65
N GLY A 334 -6.97 18.11 17.06
CA GLY A 334 -5.54 18.40 17.16
C GLY A 334 -4.97 19.26 16.03
N PHE A 335 -5.79 19.77 15.10
CA PHE A 335 -5.36 20.66 14.00
C PHE A 335 -5.91 22.10 14.15
N GLU A 336 -6.40 22.47 15.34
CA GLU A 336 -7.17 23.70 15.57
C GLU A 336 -6.35 24.99 15.41
N GLU A 337 -5.02 24.91 15.46
CA GLU A 337 -4.13 26.07 15.29
C GLU A 337 -3.79 26.34 13.82
N LEU A 338 -4.02 25.37 12.92
CA LEU A 338 -3.77 25.51 11.50
C LEU A 338 -4.89 26.31 10.81
N GLU A 339 -4.53 27.12 9.82
CA GLU A 339 -5.49 27.73 8.90
C GLU A 339 -5.42 27.00 7.56
N VAL A 340 -6.55 26.42 7.11
CA VAL A 340 -6.64 25.73 5.83
C VAL A 340 -7.52 26.53 4.87
N ASP A 341 -6.96 26.90 3.72
CA ASP A 341 -7.64 27.65 2.66
C ASP A 341 -7.57 26.91 1.31
N PHE A 342 -8.60 27.03 0.49
CA PHE A 342 -8.61 26.55 -0.89
C PHE A 342 -8.57 27.71 -1.87
N LEU A 343 -7.61 27.68 -2.80
CA LEU A 343 -7.37 28.74 -3.77
C LEU A 343 -7.60 28.25 -5.20
N TYR A 344 -8.49 28.94 -5.89
CA TYR A 344 -8.69 28.83 -7.33
C TYR A 344 -8.32 30.15 -8.01
N ASN A 345 -7.51 30.11 -9.07
CA ASN A 345 -7.17 31.29 -9.86
C ASN A 345 -7.91 31.26 -11.22
N PRO A 346 -8.87 32.16 -11.48
CA PRO A 346 -9.58 32.24 -12.76
C PRO A 346 -8.70 32.60 -13.97
N ALA A 347 -7.44 33.00 -13.75
CA ALA A 347 -6.47 33.19 -14.82
C ALA A 347 -5.91 31.87 -15.36
N TRP A 348 -6.00 30.76 -14.60
CA TRP A 348 -5.59 29.44 -15.08
C TRP A 348 -6.47 28.98 -16.25
N ASN A 349 -5.82 28.35 -17.23
CA ASN A 349 -6.55 27.70 -18.29
C ASN A 349 -7.11 26.37 -17.78
N MET A 350 -8.43 26.31 -17.63
CA MET A 350 -9.12 25.05 -17.33
C MET A 350 -9.42 24.27 -18.61
N TYR A 351 -9.36 22.95 -18.53
CA TYR A 351 -10.01 22.10 -19.51
C TYR A 351 -11.53 22.23 -19.37
N PHE A 352 -12.20 22.48 -20.49
CA PHE A 352 -13.65 22.64 -20.52
C PHE A 352 -14.22 22.13 -21.84
N ASN A 353 -15.01 21.08 -21.74
CA ASN A 353 -15.83 20.58 -22.82
C ASN A 353 -17.27 20.41 -22.34
N ILE A 354 -18.21 20.65 -23.24
CA ILE A 354 -19.63 20.45 -22.99
C ILE A 354 -20.29 19.94 -24.25
N ARG A 355 -21.07 18.88 -24.12
CA ARG A 355 -21.74 18.17 -25.22
C ARG A 355 -23.24 18.09 -24.95
N PRO A 356 -24.11 18.00 -25.96
CA PRO A 356 -23.81 18.09 -27.39
C PRO A 356 -23.63 19.55 -27.86
N GLY A 357 -22.76 19.75 -28.87
CA GLY A 357 -22.57 21.04 -29.55
C GLY A 357 -21.11 21.46 -29.68
N SER A 358 -20.76 22.11 -30.80
CA SER A 358 -19.40 22.62 -31.04
C SER A 358 -19.22 24.05 -30.54
N GLU A 359 -20.02 24.99 -31.05
CA GLU A 359 -19.90 26.43 -30.72
C GLU A 359 -21.14 27.01 -30.02
N THR A 360 -22.32 26.58 -30.46
CA THR A 360 -23.61 27.00 -29.89
C THR A 360 -24.33 25.79 -29.33
N LEU A 361 -24.63 25.86 -28.04
CA LEU A 361 -25.32 24.84 -27.26
C LEU A 361 -26.82 25.06 -27.40
N LYS A 362 -27.55 23.99 -27.73
CA LYS A 362 -28.97 24.00 -28.08
C LYS A 362 -29.67 22.79 -27.45
N PRO A 363 -31.01 22.80 -27.31
CA PRO A 363 -31.73 21.62 -26.84
C PRO A 363 -31.38 20.39 -27.68
N LEU A 364 -31.29 19.23 -27.03
CA LEU A 364 -31.07 17.94 -27.68
C LEU A 364 -32.21 17.61 -28.65
N THR A 365 -33.45 17.92 -28.28
CA THR A 365 -34.63 17.69 -29.12
C THR A 365 -35.68 18.77 -28.90
N THR A 366 -36.30 19.23 -29.99
CA THR A 366 -37.48 20.11 -29.96
C THR A 366 -38.66 19.37 -30.58
N ARG A 367 -39.79 19.30 -29.87
CA ARG A 367 -41.03 18.68 -30.35
C ARG A 367 -42.13 19.74 -30.42
N THR A 368 -42.73 19.90 -31.59
CA THR A 368 -43.88 20.78 -31.78
C THR A 368 -45.11 19.91 -32.02
N ASN A 369 -46.10 20.01 -31.13
CA ASN A 369 -47.38 19.36 -31.32
C ASN A 369 -48.37 20.37 -31.89
N ASP A 370 -48.79 20.14 -33.13
CA ASP A 370 -49.93 20.84 -33.72
C ASP A 370 -51.18 20.39 -32.95
N GLY A 371 -51.75 21.26 -32.12
CA GLY A 371 -52.83 20.92 -31.18
C GLY A 371 -54.00 20.18 -31.85
N GLY A 372 -53.99 18.84 -31.78
CA GLY A 372 -54.93 17.95 -32.47
C GLY A 372 -56.35 17.92 -31.90
N LEU A 373 -56.65 18.73 -30.89
CA LEU A 373 -57.99 19.02 -30.41
C LEU A 373 -58.19 20.53 -30.51
N GLY A 374 -59.10 20.98 -31.38
CA GLY A 374 -59.39 22.38 -31.72
C GLY A 374 -59.92 23.28 -30.59
N LEU A 375 -59.49 23.03 -29.36
CA LEU A 375 -59.74 23.82 -28.15
C LEU A 375 -58.50 24.63 -27.70
N LEU A 376 -57.28 24.26 -28.12
CA LEU A 376 -56.05 25.04 -27.88
C LEU A 376 -55.50 25.52 -29.24
N SER A 377 -55.65 26.82 -29.53
CA SER A 377 -55.37 27.41 -30.84
C SER A 377 -53.88 27.73 -31.12
N SER A 378 -52.95 27.30 -30.27
CA SER A 378 -51.51 27.56 -30.43
C SER A 378 -50.70 26.26 -30.38
N PRO A 379 -49.71 26.05 -31.27
CA PRO A 379 -48.81 24.91 -31.20
C PRO A 379 -48.01 24.95 -29.90
N ILE A 380 -47.92 23.81 -29.19
CA ILE A 380 -47.08 23.69 -28.00
C ILE A 380 -45.74 23.12 -28.46
N THR A 381 -44.70 23.94 -28.39
CA THR A 381 -43.32 23.53 -28.60
C THR A 381 -42.73 23.12 -27.25
N THR A 382 -42.12 21.95 -27.18
CA THR A 382 -41.38 21.46 -26.01
C THR A 382 -39.91 21.27 -26.38
N ASN A 383 -39.01 21.89 -25.63
CA ASN A 383 -37.57 21.78 -25.81
C ASN A 383 -36.98 20.90 -24.69
N PHE A 384 -36.25 19.86 -25.06
CA PHE A 384 -35.55 18.95 -24.14
C PHE A 384 -34.07 19.29 -24.17
N TYR A 385 -33.51 19.67 -23.03
CA TYR A 385 -32.10 19.99 -22.84
C TYR A 385 -31.43 18.86 -22.10
N GLU A 386 -30.26 18.45 -22.58
CA GLU A 386 -29.41 17.45 -21.95
C GLU A 386 -27.98 17.80 -22.30
N PHE A 387 -27.16 18.08 -21.29
CA PHE A 387 -25.77 18.50 -21.48
C PHE A 387 -24.82 17.73 -20.56
N PHE A 388 -23.67 17.38 -21.10
CA PHE A 388 -22.62 16.61 -20.49
C PHE A 388 -21.35 17.44 -20.39
N TYR A 389 -20.92 17.70 -19.16
CA TYR A 389 -19.76 18.49 -18.82
C TYR A 389 -18.55 17.57 -18.64
N ASP A 390 -17.46 17.92 -19.34
CA ASP A 390 -16.13 17.42 -19.04
C ASP A 390 -15.29 18.64 -18.61
N ILE A 391 -14.84 18.64 -17.35
CA ILE A 391 -14.17 19.78 -16.72
C ILE A 391 -12.94 19.27 -15.99
N SER A 392 -11.80 19.95 -16.16
CA SER A 392 -10.63 19.78 -15.30
C SER A 392 -10.06 21.13 -14.91
N PHE A 393 -9.67 21.30 -13.64
CA PHE A 393 -9.04 22.54 -13.19
C PHE A 393 -8.20 22.34 -11.92
N PRO A 394 -7.17 23.21 -11.70
CA PRO A 394 -6.36 23.17 -10.50
C PRO A 394 -7.07 23.80 -9.31
N VAL A 395 -6.78 23.29 -8.11
CA VAL A 395 -7.03 23.93 -6.82
C VAL A 395 -5.75 23.84 -6.00
N ILE A 396 -5.30 24.96 -5.43
CA ILE A 396 -4.18 24.96 -4.48
C ILE A 396 -4.75 24.97 -3.07
N VAL A 397 -4.33 24.02 -2.24
CA VAL A 397 -4.63 23.99 -0.81
C VAL A 397 -3.49 24.70 -0.09
N LEU A 398 -3.82 25.59 0.83
CA LEU A 398 -2.88 26.32 1.68
C LEU A 398 -3.10 25.90 3.13
N ILE A 399 -2.03 25.52 3.81
CA ILE A 399 -2.00 25.21 5.23
C ILE A 399 -1.02 26.18 5.87
N LYS A 400 -1.53 27.02 6.77
CA LYS A 400 -0.71 28.00 7.49
C LYS A 400 -0.63 27.61 8.95
N ASP A 401 0.58 27.26 9.39
CA ASP A 401 0.91 27.22 10.80
C ASP A 401 1.51 28.57 11.21
N ASN A 402 0.70 29.35 11.92
CA ASN A 402 1.17 30.63 12.43
C ASN A 402 2.17 30.47 13.57
N SER A 403 2.29 29.31 14.21
CA SER A 403 3.13 29.10 15.40
C SER A 403 4.58 28.80 15.03
N SER A 404 4.82 27.96 14.02
CA SER A 404 6.14 27.59 13.54
C SER A 404 6.99 28.77 13.07
N LEU A 405 8.30 28.65 13.27
CA LEU A 405 9.36 29.55 12.83
C LEU A 405 9.31 31.00 13.38
N LYS A 406 8.30 31.38 14.16
CA LYS A 406 8.17 32.71 14.78
C LYS A 406 9.40 33.14 15.57
N ARG A 407 10.05 32.18 16.25
CA ARG A 407 11.28 32.44 17.03
C ARG A 407 12.43 32.98 16.18
N TYR A 408 12.41 32.72 14.87
CA TYR A 408 13.42 33.16 13.91
C TYR A 408 13.04 34.46 13.19
N GLY A 409 11.95 35.11 13.60
CA GLY A 409 11.47 36.36 13.00
C GLY A 409 10.61 36.16 11.74
N GLU A 410 10.11 34.94 11.53
CA GLU A 410 9.21 34.60 10.43
C GLU A 410 7.73 34.81 10.83
N ASP A 411 6.86 35.00 9.84
CA ASP A 411 5.42 35.24 10.04
C ASP A 411 4.60 33.94 10.23
N GLY A 412 5.27 32.80 10.39
CA GLY A 412 4.68 31.46 10.39
C GLY A 412 5.34 30.55 9.35
N TYR A 413 4.80 29.36 9.19
CA TYR A 413 5.09 28.43 8.11
C TYR A 413 3.87 28.29 7.19
N LEU A 414 4.13 28.18 5.89
CA LEU A 414 3.12 27.97 4.85
C LEU A 414 3.48 26.71 4.09
N PHE A 415 2.59 25.73 4.13
CA PHE A 415 2.62 24.56 3.28
C PHE A 415 1.52 24.68 2.22
N ARG A 416 1.84 24.45 0.95
CA ARG A 416 0.86 24.44 -0.12
C ARG A 416 1.10 23.30 -1.08
N PHE A 417 0.03 22.67 -1.53
CA PHE A 417 0.04 21.60 -2.52
C PHE A 417 -1.15 21.78 -3.46
N ALA A 418 -1.10 21.19 -4.66
CA ALA A 418 -2.16 21.29 -5.64
C ALA A 418 -2.96 20.00 -5.76
N LEU A 419 -4.23 20.13 -6.11
CA LEU A 419 -5.15 19.05 -6.45
C LEU A 419 -5.83 19.40 -7.77
N GLU A 420 -5.97 18.44 -8.67
CA GLU A 420 -6.71 18.60 -9.91
C GLU A 420 -8.11 17.99 -9.76
N VAL A 421 -9.13 18.81 -10.00
CA VAL A 421 -10.54 18.37 -9.95
C VAL A 421 -10.93 17.88 -11.34
N ASN A 422 -11.48 16.67 -11.44
CA ASN A 422 -11.73 15.99 -12.72
C ASN A 422 -13.17 15.46 -12.86
N ILE A 423 -13.93 16.04 -13.78
CA ILE A 423 -15.29 15.61 -14.13
C ILE A 423 -15.32 15.14 -15.58
N ARG A 424 -15.90 13.97 -15.84
CA ARG A 424 -16.18 13.45 -17.18
C ARG A 424 -17.64 13.05 -17.26
N ASP A 425 -18.33 13.53 -18.28
CA ASP A 425 -19.73 13.18 -18.53
C ASP A 425 -20.66 13.43 -17.33
N ASN A 426 -20.50 14.57 -16.64
CA ASN A 426 -21.20 14.92 -15.39
C ASN A 426 -20.91 13.98 -14.19
N LYS A 427 -19.89 13.14 -14.27
CA LYS A 427 -19.50 12.20 -13.23
C LYS A 427 -18.10 12.52 -12.72
N ASN A 428 -17.89 12.32 -11.42
CA ASN A 428 -16.53 12.25 -10.87
C ASN A 428 -15.82 11.00 -11.43
N MET A 429 -14.49 10.95 -11.32
CA MET A 429 -13.69 9.88 -11.94
C MET A 429 -13.95 8.48 -11.37
N HIS A 430 -14.38 8.36 -10.10
CA HIS A 430 -14.77 7.07 -9.52
C HIS A 430 -16.03 6.52 -10.17
N LEU A 431 -17.09 7.32 -10.23
CA LEU A 431 -18.36 6.93 -10.84
C LEU A 431 -18.22 6.71 -12.35
N TRP A 432 -17.40 7.54 -12.99
CA TRP A 432 -17.10 7.39 -14.42
C TRP A 432 -16.41 6.04 -14.71
N LYS A 433 -15.46 5.61 -13.87
CA LYS A 433 -14.79 4.30 -13.98
C LYS A 433 -15.73 3.12 -13.74
N GLN A 434 -16.81 3.31 -12.98
CA GLN A 434 -17.82 2.28 -12.71
C GLN A 434 -18.87 2.13 -13.84
N GLU A 435 -18.57 2.65 -15.04
CA GLU A 435 -19.44 2.60 -16.23
C GLU A 435 -20.79 3.32 -16.06
N GLU A 436 -20.91 4.27 -15.12
CA GLU A 436 -22.14 5.06 -14.95
C GLU A 436 -22.29 6.24 -15.94
N GLY A 437 -21.44 6.29 -16.97
CA GLY A 437 -21.50 7.28 -18.04
C GLY A 437 -22.66 7.05 -19.02
N THR A 438 -23.09 8.11 -19.71
CA THR A 438 -24.24 8.15 -20.62
C THR A 438 -23.95 7.73 -22.06
N ILE A 439 -22.68 7.51 -22.41
CA ILE A 439 -22.28 6.97 -23.71
C ILE A 439 -22.08 5.46 -23.53
N GLY A 440 -22.98 4.66 -24.11
CA GLY A 440 -22.98 3.19 -24.01
C GLY A 440 -21.65 2.51 -24.37
N PRO A 441 -21.56 1.17 -24.26
CA PRO A 441 -20.33 0.44 -23.94
C PRO A 441 -19.16 0.89 -24.81
N MET A 442 -18.32 1.76 -24.26
CA MET A 442 -16.97 1.97 -24.74
C MET A 442 -16.08 0.91 -24.09
N ASP A 443 -15.03 0.51 -24.79
CA ASP A 443 -14.06 -0.46 -24.28
C ASP A 443 -13.23 0.22 -23.19
N TYR A 444 -13.43 -0.18 -21.93
CA TYR A 444 -12.78 0.40 -20.74
C TYR A 444 -11.56 -0.42 -20.29
N SER A 445 -11.00 -1.26 -21.17
CA SER A 445 -9.94 -2.20 -20.79
C SER A 445 -8.61 -1.56 -20.36
N GLY A 446 -8.39 -0.26 -20.55
CA GLY A 446 -7.19 0.44 -20.08
C GLY A 446 -7.38 1.52 -19.02
N VAL A 447 -8.50 1.61 -18.30
CA VAL A 447 -8.57 2.50 -17.12
C VAL A 447 -7.80 1.89 -15.94
N SER A 448 -6.52 2.23 -15.81
CA SER A 448 -5.70 1.81 -14.66
C SER A 448 -5.90 2.79 -13.50
N LEU A 449 -6.26 2.28 -12.32
CA LEU A 449 -6.01 3.03 -11.08
C LEU A 449 -4.64 2.53 -10.67
N SER A 450 -3.60 3.09 -11.27
CA SER A 450 -2.27 3.05 -10.69
C SER A 450 -2.29 4.03 -9.51
N LEU A 451 -2.98 3.65 -8.43
CA LEU A 451 -2.46 4.04 -7.13
C LEU A 451 -1.10 3.38 -7.11
N GLN A 452 -0.03 4.12 -7.42
CA GLN A 452 1.26 3.72 -6.91
C GLN A 452 0.98 3.58 -5.41
N ASN A 453 0.95 2.35 -4.92
CA ASN A 453 1.24 2.11 -3.52
C ASN A 453 2.64 2.70 -3.35
N THR A 454 2.71 3.99 -3.04
CA THR A 454 3.74 4.48 -2.15
C THR A 454 3.53 3.64 -0.89
N GLN A 455 4.25 2.52 -0.83
CA GLN A 455 4.68 1.98 0.44
C GLN A 455 5.44 3.13 1.11
N ILE A 456 4.71 3.90 1.91
CA ILE A 456 5.27 4.86 2.84
C ILE A 456 5.64 4.03 4.07
N ASP A 457 6.93 3.94 4.32
CA ASP A 457 7.48 3.54 5.61
C ASP A 457 6.93 4.52 6.67
N ALA A 458 6.17 3.99 7.64
CA ALA A 458 5.67 4.74 8.78
C ALA A 458 6.85 5.43 9.50
N GLU A 459 6.62 6.66 9.98
CA GLU A 459 7.60 7.48 10.70
C GLU A 459 8.46 6.66 11.67
N ALA A 460 9.69 6.38 11.25
CA ALA A 460 10.57 5.49 11.98
C ALA A 460 10.94 6.14 13.32
N CYS A 461 10.46 5.52 14.39
CA CYS A 461 11.20 5.25 15.60
C CYS A 461 12.65 5.69 15.54
N THR A 462 13.04 6.54 16.47
CA THR A 462 14.40 7.07 16.49
C THR A 462 15.26 6.23 17.42
N GLU A 463 16.31 5.60 16.87
CA GLU A 463 17.28 4.88 17.69
C GLU A 463 17.89 5.88 18.70
N VAL A 464 17.84 5.53 19.99
CA VAL A 464 18.35 6.33 21.08
C VAL A 464 19.87 6.27 21.01
N GLU A 465 20.47 7.38 20.59
CA GLU A 465 21.88 7.50 20.20
C GLU A 465 22.83 6.84 21.23
N GLY A 466 23.61 5.85 20.78
CA GLY A 466 24.52 5.07 21.62
C GLY A 466 23.90 3.82 22.28
N THR A 467 22.66 3.46 21.92
CA THR A 467 21.97 2.23 22.34
C THR A 467 21.23 1.60 21.15
N GLU A 468 20.98 0.29 21.20
CA GLU A 468 20.15 -0.42 20.18
C GLU A 468 18.63 -0.23 20.41
N LYS A 469 18.23 0.78 21.20
CA LYS A 469 16.84 1.01 21.61
C LYS A 469 16.20 2.12 20.78
N TRP A 470 14.88 2.14 20.67
CA TRP A 470 14.11 2.92 19.72
C TRP A 470 13.02 3.72 20.42
N LYS A 471 12.94 5.02 20.16
CA LYS A 471 12.02 5.91 20.83
C LYS A 471 10.84 6.28 19.95
N CYS A 472 9.62 6.03 20.43
CA CYS A 472 8.40 6.41 19.74
C CYS A 472 8.17 7.90 19.92
N PRO A 473 8.04 8.69 18.84
CA PRO A 473 7.84 10.13 18.97
C PRO A 473 6.54 10.48 19.71
N ILE A 474 5.48 9.68 19.53
CA ILE A 474 4.12 9.99 19.98
C ILE A 474 3.97 9.90 21.51
N ASP A 475 4.49 8.83 22.11
CA ASP A 475 4.39 8.60 23.55
C ASP A 475 5.71 8.88 24.31
N ASN A 476 6.81 9.11 23.59
CA ASN A 476 8.16 9.34 24.09
C ASN A 476 8.78 8.13 24.83
N GLU A 477 8.18 6.94 24.76
CA GLU A 477 8.71 5.72 25.37
C GLU A 477 9.84 5.12 24.52
N VAL A 478 10.80 4.49 25.19
CA VAL A 478 11.99 3.87 24.58
C VAL A 478 11.80 2.37 24.64
N TYR A 479 11.68 1.80 23.46
CA TYR A 479 11.49 0.41 23.19
C TYR A 479 12.81 -0.24 22.88
N ASP A 480 12.97 -1.52 23.18
CA ASP A 480 14.25 -2.17 22.94
C ASP A 480 14.43 -2.54 21.46
N GLU A 481 13.34 -2.52 20.69
CA GLU A 481 13.29 -2.87 19.28
C GLU A 481 12.43 -1.86 18.49
N MET A 482 12.82 -1.58 17.25
CA MET A 482 12.18 -0.57 16.40
C MET A 482 10.70 -0.86 16.14
N ILE A 483 10.34 -2.13 16.09
CA ILE A 483 8.99 -2.60 15.76
C ILE A 483 8.02 -2.33 16.91
N GLU A 484 8.42 -2.58 18.16
CA GLU A 484 7.59 -2.24 19.33
C GLU A 484 7.34 -0.74 19.42
N CYS A 485 8.37 0.04 19.11
CA CYS A 485 8.26 1.47 19.00
C CYS A 485 7.27 1.89 17.90
N ALA A 486 7.29 1.24 16.74
CA ALA A 486 6.46 1.59 15.60
C ALA A 486 4.98 1.23 15.84
N ASP A 487 4.73 0.11 16.53
CA ASP A 487 3.39 -0.35 16.90
C ASP A 487 2.75 0.54 17.98
N SER A 488 3.51 1.02 18.97
CA SER A 488 2.98 1.99 19.95
C SER A 488 2.72 3.37 19.34
N CYS A 489 3.42 3.70 18.25
CA CYS A 489 3.27 4.94 17.50
C CYS A 489 2.08 4.95 16.51
N ARG A 490 1.16 3.98 16.57
CA ARG A 490 -0.09 3.99 15.79
C ARG A 490 -1.26 4.47 16.65
N THR A 491 -1.85 5.62 16.33
CA THR A 491 -3.10 6.07 16.95
C THR A 491 -4.30 5.33 16.36
N GLU A 492 -4.97 4.49 17.17
CA GLU A 492 -6.29 3.94 16.85
C GLU A 492 -7.37 5.03 16.96
N THR A 493 -8.00 5.42 15.85
CA THR A 493 -9.27 6.15 15.86
C THR A 493 -10.19 5.73 14.72
N GLU A 494 -11.13 4.82 15.00
CA GLU A 494 -12.44 4.76 14.34
C GLU A 494 -13.53 4.48 15.37
N GLU A 495 -14.12 5.53 15.93
CA GLU A 495 -15.53 5.49 16.37
C GLU A 495 -16.31 6.49 15.51
N ILE A 496 -17.16 5.96 14.63
CA ILE A 496 -18.03 6.71 13.73
C ILE A 496 -19.17 7.34 14.55
N ILE A 497 -19.19 8.67 14.61
CA ILE A 497 -20.30 9.46 15.16
C ILE A 497 -21.39 9.61 14.09
N ASP A 498 -22.62 9.22 14.43
CA ASP A 498 -23.83 9.34 13.59
C ASP A 498 -24.30 10.81 13.46
N PRO A 499 -24.22 11.44 12.26
CA PRO A 499 -24.59 12.83 12.08
C PRO A 499 -26.11 12.97 11.91
N THR A 500 -26.74 13.62 12.87
CA THR A 500 -28.18 13.96 12.88
C THR A 500 -28.65 14.59 11.56
N ALA A 501 -29.69 13.98 10.98
CA ALA A 501 -30.25 14.28 9.66
C ALA A 501 -30.79 15.71 9.48
N ILE A 502 -30.40 16.36 8.37
CA ILE A 502 -31.00 17.59 7.84
C ILE A 502 -32.43 17.28 7.33
N PRO A 503 -33.46 18.06 7.69
CA PRO A 503 -34.84 17.81 7.24
C PRO A 503 -34.97 18.02 5.72
N THR A 504 -35.31 16.95 5.01
CA THR A 504 -35.55 16.94 3.55
C THR A 504 -37.03 16.71 3.24
N LEU A 505 -37.56 17.42 2.24
CA LEU A 505 -38.90 17.17 1.71
C LEU A 505 -39.05 15.78 1.08
N PHE A 506 -37.94 15.10 0.74
CA PHE A 506 -37.96 13.72 0.25
C PHE A 506 -38.61 12.77 1.28
N CYS A 507 -38.45 13.05 2.57
CA CYS A 507 -39.05 12.28 3.64
C CYS A 507 -40.40 12.80 4.14
N ASP A 508 -40.82 13.97 3.69
CA ASP A 508 -42.06 14.57 4.13
C ASP A 508 -43.24 13.67 3.75
N TYR A 509 -44.04 13.32 4.74
CA TYR A 509 -45.19 12.44 4.58
C TYR A 509 -46.20 13.00 3.59
N GLU A 510 -46.40 14.33 3.56
CA GLU A 510 -47.36 14.99 2.66
C GLU A 510 -46.91 14.95 1.19
N GLN A 511 -45.63 14.71 0.92
CA GLN A 511 -45.06 14.60 -0.44
C GLN A 511 -45.08 13.16 -0.97
N ARG A 512 -45.50 12.17 -0.17
CA ARG A 512 -45.57 10.76 -0.56
C ARG A 512 -46.86 10.49 -1.35
N ILE A 513 -46.90 10.94 -2.60
CA ILE A 513 -48.06 10.85 -3.51
C ILE A 513 -48.17 9.51 -4.27
N SER A 514 -47.45 8.48 -3.84
CA SER A 514 -47.72 7.11 -4.29
C SER A 514 -48.94 6.55 -3.55
N LYS A 515 -49.50 5.43 -4.04
CA LYS A 515 -50.43 4.63 -3.23
C LYS A 515 -49.64 3.75 -2.27
N ASP A 516 -50.35 2.94 -1.51
CA ASP A 516 -49.76 2.00 -0.58
C ASP A 516 -48.77 1.05 -1.27
N ILE A 517 -47.53 1.10 -0.80
CA ILE A 517 -46.47 0.14 -1.07
C ILE A 517 -46.36 -0.78 0.14
N THR A 518 -46.42 -2.09 -0.09
CA THR A 518 -46.40 -3.11 0.96
C THR A 518 -45.10 -3.89 0.94
N ILE A 519 -44.32 -3.83 2.02
CA ILE A 519 -43.10 -4.61 2.23
C ILE A 519 -43.40 -5.77 3.16
N LYS A 520 -43.01 -6.98 2.76
CA LYS A 520 -43.12 -8.19 3.58
C LYS A 520 -41.74 -8.77 3.81
N THR A 521 -41.42 -9.09 5.05
CA THR A 521 -40.10 -9.60 5.43
C THR A 521 -40.22 -10.97 6.10
N PHE A 522 -39.34 -11.88 5.70
CA PHE A 522 -39.32 -13.26 6.18
C PHE A 522 -37.92 -13.68 6.55
N ASP A 523 -37.79 -14.57 7.53
CA ASP A 523 -36.53 -15.24 7.84
C ASP A 523 -36.18 -16.20 6.71
N ALA A 524 -34.99 -16.04 6.10
CA ALA A 524 -34.59 -16.84 4.96
C ALA A 524 -34.41 -18.34 5.29
N LYS A 525 -34.33 -18.71 6.57
CA LYS A 525 -34.20 -20.09 7.08
C LYS A 525 -35.55 -20.65 7.53
N THR A 526 -36.26 -19.99 8.44
CA THR A 526 -37.52 -20.53 9.00
C THR A 526 -38.74 -20.22 8.13
N LYS A 527 -38.64 -19.19 7.27
CA LYS A 527 -39.74 -18.60 6.49
C LYS A 527 -40.82 -17.92 7.33
N ASP A 528 -40.57 -17.76 8.63
CA ASP A 528 -41.45 -17.00 9.51
C ASP A 528 -41.35 -15.50 9.22
N PRO A 529 -42.42 -14.72 9.43
CA PRO A 529 -42.36 -13.28 9.31
C PRO A 529 -41.41 -12.65 10.35
N ILE A 530 -40.68 -11.60 9.97
CA ILE A 530 -39.77 -10.89 10.87
C ILE A 530 -40.39 -9.56 11.29
N PRO A 531 -40.75 -9.38 12.57
CA PRO A 531 -41.22 -8.09 13.06
C PRO A 531 -40.06 -7.10 13.27
N ASP A 532 -40.41 -5.82 13.33
CA ASP A 532 -39.51 -4.72 13.68
C ASP A 532 -38.27 -4.62 12.76
N VAL A 533 -38.40 -4.97 11.47
CA VAL A 533 -37.36 -4.75 10.45
C VAL A 533 -37.40 -3.29 10.03
N LEU A 534 -36.30 -2.57 10.23
CA LEU A 534 -36.18 -1.17 9.85
C LEU A 534 -36.12 -1.05 8.33
N ILE A 535 -36.94 -0.17 7.76
CA ILE A 535 -37.04 0.04 6.33
C ILE A 535 -36.48 1.42 6.02
N THR A 536 -35.58 1.50 5.04
CA THR A 536 -35.08 2.76 4.49
C THR A 536 -35.27 2.76 2.98
N PHE A 537 -35.91 3.79 2.44
CA PHE A 537 -36.07 3.97 1.00
C PHE A 537 -35.09 5.01 0.47
N GLY A 538 -34.28 4.66 -0.54
CA GLY A 538 -33.36 5.59 -1.20
C GLY A 538 -33.68 5.77 -2.67
N CYS A 539 -33.22 6.88 -3.25
CA CYS A 539 -33.31 7.18 -4.68
C CYS A 539 -31.93 7.57 -5.22
N GLY A 540 -31.26 6.65 -5.92
CA GLY A 540 -29.86 6.76 -6.32
C GLY A 540 -28.94 7.15 -5.17
N ASN A 541 -27.94 7.98 -5.46
CA ASN A 541 -27.03 8.55 -4.44
C ASN A 541 -27.59 9.80 -3.76
N TYR A 542 -28.83 10.21 -4.07
CA TYR A 542 -29.36 11.52 -3.68
C TYR A 542 -29.61 11.61 -2.18
N ARG A 543 -30.60 10.87 -1.65
CA ARG A 543 -30.96 10.86 -0.22
C ARG A 543 -31.63 9.54 0.16
N LYS A 544 -31.52 9.19 1.44
CA LYS A 544 -32.15 8.03 2.08
C LYS A 544 -33.27 8.53 2.99
N CYS A 545 -34.40 7.84 2.97
CA CYS A 545 -35.52 8.12 3.84
C CYS A 545 -35.79 6.97 4.80
N PRO A 546 -35.54 7.14 6.11
CA PRO A 546 -35.99 6.17 7.08
C PRO A 546 -37.52 6.13 7.07
N MET A 547 -38.06 4.94 6.88
CA MET A 547 -39.48 4.62 6.99
C MET A 547 -39.73 4.01 8.38
N GLU A 548 -40.91 3.46 8.62
CA GLU A 548 -41.16 2.72 9.87
C GLU A 548 -40.68 1.26 9.76
N ALA A 549 -40.83 0.54 10.86
CA ALA A 549 -40.50 -0.88 10.91
C ALA A 549 -41.69 -1.76 10.51
N THR A 550 -41.42 -3.03 10.17
CA THR A 550 -42.47 -4.02 9.95
C THR A 550 -43.24 -4.34 11.24
N ASP A 551 -44.54 -4.66 11.10
CA ASP A 551 -45.42 -5.06 12.21
C ASP A 551 -45.14 -6.49 12.72
N GLU A 552 -45.95 -6.98 13.68
CA GLU A 552 -45.85 -8.34 14.23
C GLU A 552 -45.95 -9.47 13.17
N ASN A 553 -46.52 -9.17 11.99
CA ASN A 553 -46.65 -10.10 10.88
C ASN A 553 -45.55 -9.90 9.82
N GLY A 554 -44.54 -9.08 10.11
CA GLY A 554 -43.46 -8.75 9.19
C GLY A 554 -43.91 -7.91 7.99
N ILE A 555 -45.01 -7.17 8.12
CA ILE A 555 -45.60 -6.35 7.05
C ILE A 555 -45.47 -4.87 7.38
N TYR A 556 -45.09 -4.07 6.39
CA TYR A 556 -45.16 -2.61 6.44
C TYR A 556 -45.91 -2.10 5.21
N THR A 557 -46.88 -1.21 5.40
CA THR A 557 -47.66 -0.63 4.30
C THR A 557 -47.76 0.88 4.47
N SER A 558 -47.21 1.63 3.52
CA SER A 558 -47.37 3.10 3.46
C SER A 558 -47.20 3.61 2.03
N PRO A 559 -47.61 4.85 1.73
CA PRO A 559 -47.07 5.60 0.62
C PRO A 559 -45.56 5.81 0.77
N PHE A 560 -44.83 5.74 -0.33
CA PHE A 560 -43.39 6.00 -0.43
C PHE A 560 -43.12 7.31 -1.21
N PRO A 561 -41.96 7.94 -0.99
CA PRO A 561 -41.48 9.03 -1.85
C PRO A 561 -41.39 8.60 -3.32
N ILE A 562 -41.52 9.58 -4.23
CA ILE A 562 -41.40 9.33 -5.67
C ILE A 562 -39.93 9.18 -6.04
N CYS A 563 -39.61 8.10 -6.74
CA CYS A 563 -38.29 7.86 -7.31
C CYS A 563 -38.45 7.04 -8.58
N ILE A 564 -37.98 7.56 -9.72
CA ILE A 564 -38.12 6.89 -11.02
C ILE A 564 -36.72 6.47 -11.49
N GLY A 565 -36.55 5.20 -11.82
CA GLY A 565 -35.33 4.66 -12.43
C GLY A 565 -34.40 3.92 -11.47
N ASP A 566 -34.11 4.49 -10.30
CA ASP A 566 -33.01 4.02 -9.44
C ASP A 566 -33.34 4.04 -7.93
N GLY A 567 -34.57 3.68 -7.57
CA GLY A 567 -34.96 3.52 -6.17
C GLY A 567 -34.44 2.22 -5.59
N TYR A 568 -34.19 2.22 -4.28
CA TYR A 568 -33.91 1.00 -3.53
C TYR A 568 -34.56 1.01 -2.15
N ILE A 569 -34.85 -0.18 -1.64
CA ILE A 569 -35.32 -0.39 -0.28
C ILE A 569 -34.27 -1.18 0.48
N LYS A 570 -33.72 -0.59 1.54
CA LYS A 570 -32.81 -1.23 2.50
C LYS A 570 -33.63 -1.73 3.69
N LEU A 571 -33.40 -2.98 4.07
CA LEU A 571 -34.07 -3.69 5.16
C LEU A 571 -33.02 -4.10 6.19
N GLU A 572 -33.17 -3.65 7.44
CA GLU A 572 -32.18 -3.89 8.50
C GLU A 572 -32.82 -4.42 9.78
N LYS A 573 -32.20 -5.46 10.35
CA LYS A 573 -32.58 -6.01 11.64
C LYS A 573 -31.35 -6.59 12.32
N GLY A 574 -31.13 -6.23 13.58
CA GLY A 574 -30.07 -6.84 14.39
C GLY A 574 -30.17 -8.37 14.38
N GLY A 575 -29.05 -9.06 14.15
CA GLY A 575 -29.01 -10.52 13.98
C GLY A 575 -29.22 -11.01 12.54
N TYR A 576 -29.52 -10.12 11.60
CA TYR A 576 -29.67 -10.44 10.17
C TYR A 576 -28.72 -9.60 9.31
N MET A 577 -28.43 -10.10 8.12
CA MET A 577 -27.79 -9.32 7.09
C MET A 577 -28.76 -8.27 6.54
N ALA A 578 -28.28 -7.05 6.33
CA ALA A 578 -29.04 -6.04 5.61
C ALA A 578 -29.39 -6.53 4.19
N ARG A 579 -30.65 -6.39 3.79
CA ARG A 579 -31.13 -6.79 2.45
C ARG A 579 -31.53 -5.56 1.65
N TYR A 580 -31.13 -5.55 0.39
CA TYR A 580 -31.51 -4.51 -0.57
C TYR A 580 -32.47 -5.07 -1.61
N LEU A 581 -33.51 -4.30 -1.91
CA LEU A 581 -34.36 -4.46 -3.08
C LEU A 581 -34.05 -3.30 -4.01
N ASP A 582 -33.46 -3.57 -5.16
CA ASP A 582 -32.95 -2.56 -6.09
C ASP A 582 -33.84 -2.37 -7.32
N ARG A 583 -33.53 -1.34 -8.12
CA ARG A 583 -34.24 -0.99 -9.37
C ARG A 583 -35.74 -0.77 -9.18
N ILE A 584 -36.09 -0.21 -8.03
CA ILE A 584 -37.47 0.11 -7.67
C ILE A 584 -37.81 1.47 -8.30
N SER A 585 -38.89 1.51 -9.06
CA SER A 585 -39.47 2.76 -9.55
C SER A 585 -40.84 2.98 -8.91
N ILE A 586 -40.97 4.08 -8.17
CA ILE A 586 -42.20 4.52 -7.52
C ILE A 586 -42.59 5.85 -8.18
N SER A 587 -43.62 5.81 -9.03
CA SER A 587 -44.23 7.00 -9.61
C SER A 587 -45.53 7.36 -8.85
N PRO A 588 -46.10 8.57 -9.06
CA PRO A 588 -47.37 8.93 -8.46
C PRO A 588 -48.45 7.87 -8.71
N ASP A 589 -49.32 7.64 -7.73
CA ASP A 589 -50.36 6.61 -7.76
C ASP A 589 -49.91 5.13 -7.86
N THR A 590 -48.61 4.84 -7.78
CA THR A 590 -48.08 3.47 -7.79
C THR A 590 -48.49 2.73 -6.52
N SER A 591 -49.04 1.53 -6.67
CA SER A 591 -49.17 0.55 -5.58
C SER A 591 -48.40 -0.70 -5.97
N ALA A 592 -47.59 -1.21 -5.04
CA ALA A 592 -46.75 -2.38 -5.27
C ALA A 592 -46.62 -3.18 -3.97
N SER A 593 -46.30 -4.47 -4.09
CA SER A 593 -45.93 -5.30 -2.94
C SER A 593 -44.60 -5.98 -3.21
N TYR A 594 -43.67 -5.80 -2.29
CA TYR A 594 -42.36 -6.41 -2.31
C TYR A 594 -42.26 -7.42 -1.16
N SER A 595 -41.54 -8.51 -1.39
CA SER A 595 -41.25 -9.51 -0.36
C SER A 595 -39.75 -9.78 -0.37
N ALA A 596 -39.16 -9.80 0.82
CA ALA A 596 -37.74 -10.01 1.02
C ALA A 596 -37.50 -11.07 2.09
N GLU A 597 -36.52 -11.91 1.84
CA GLU A 597 -36.00 -12.84 2.84
C GLU A 597 -34.70 -12.27 3.41
N LEU A 598 -34.65 -12.06 4.74
CA LEU A 598 -33.44 -11.60 5.42
C LEU A 598 -32.67 -12.81 5.92
N GLU A 599 -31.37 -12.82 5.64
CA GLU A 599 -30.50 -13.94 5.95
C GLU A 599 -29.93 -13.78 7.37
N PRO A 600 -30.26 -14.67 8.32
CA PRO A 600 -29.77 -14.55 9.69
C PRO A 600 -28.25 -14.70 9.74
N ILE A 601 -27.59 -13.91 10.58
CA ILE A 601 -26.16 -14.04 10.85
C ILE A 601 -25.96 -15.26 11.74
N ARG A 602 -25.13 -16.22 11.29
CA ARG A 602 -24.74 -17.37 12.12
C ARG A 602 -23.43 -17.05 12.83
N GLU A 603 -23.44 -17.25 14.14
CA GLU A 603 -22.21 -17.32 14.92
C GLU A 603 -21.69 -18.76 14.92
N LYS A 604 -20.40 -18.93 14.63
CA LYS A 604 -19.72 -20.24 14.60
C LYS A 604 -18.49 -20.20 15.47
N GLU A 605 -18.25 -21.26 16.23
CA GLU A 605 -16.97 -21.44 16.91
C GLU A 605 -15.89 -21.66 15.85
N ILE A 606 -14.70 -21.10 16.05
CA ILE A 606 -13.56 -21.37 15.18
C ILE A 606 -12.53 -22.25 15.87
N GLU A 607 -11.96 -23.16 15.10
CA GLU A 607 -10.75 -23.91 15.45
C GLU A 607 -9.70 -23.60 14.40
N VAL A 608 -8.46 -23.39 14.83
CA VAL A 608 -7.38 -23.09 13.91
C VAL A 608 -6.31 -24.16 14.05
N VAL A 609 -5.89 -24.72 12.91
CA VAL A 609 -4.83 -25.71 12.82
C VAL A 609 -3.87 -25.33 11.69
N TYR A 610 -2.62 -25.76 11.80
CA TYR A 610 -1.60 -25.47 10.81
C TYR A 610 -1.07 -26.73 10.15
N ILE A 611 -0.73 -26.60 8.87
CA ILE A 611 -0.05 -27.61 8.08
C ILE A 611 1.35 -27.07 7.80
N ASN A 612 2.39 -27.75 8.29
CA ASN A 612 3.76 -27.36 7.94
C ASN A 612 3.98 -27.47 6.44
N VAL A 613 4.61 -26.46 5.84
CA VAL A 613 5.10 -26.48 4.46
C VAL A 613 5.87 -27.76 4.21
N THR A 614 6.78 -28.18 5.09
CA THR A 614 7.51 -29.46 4.92
C THR A 614 6.63 -30.71 4.78
N ASN A 615 5.42 -30.71 5.35
CA ASN A 615 4.46 -31.80 5.18
C ASN A 615 3.76 -31.77 3.83
N LEU A 616 3.68 -30.60 3.18
CA LEU A 616 3.20 -30.40 1.80
C LEU A 616 4.34 -30.53 0.77
N PHE A 617 5.57 -30.16 1.16
CA PHE A 617 6.75 -29.97 0.33
C PHE A 617 7.84 -31.01 0.61
N ARG A 618 7.52 -32.30 0.61
CA ARG A 618 8.54 -33.37 0.74
C ARG A 618 9.49 -33.49 -0.47
N ILE A 619 9.57 -32.44 -1.30
CA ILE A 619 10.51 -32.21 -2.41
C ILE A 619 11.24 -30.89 -2.10
N LYS A 620 12.12 -30.90 -1.09
CA LYS A 620 12.87 -29.71 -0.63
C LYS A 620 13.96 -29.36 -1.65
N ARG A 621 13.72 -28.28 -2.40
CA ARG A 621 14.65 -27.22 -2.81
C ARG A 621 16.15 -27.45 -2.52
N MET A 622 16.84 -28.26 -3.32
CA MET A 622 18.31 -28.20 -3.44
C MET A 622 18.79 -27.66 -4.81
N LEU A 623 17.89 -27.19 -5.67
CA LEU A 623 18.24 -26.89 -7.06
C LEU A 623 18.47 -25.41 -7.39
N TYR A 624 18.23 -24.47 -6.48
CA TYR A 624 18.23 -23.05 -6.86
C TYR A 624 19.22 -22.10 -6.20
N THR A 625 20.01 -22.51 -5.21
CA THR A 625 20.94 -21.56 -4.59
C THR A 625 22.32 -22.17 -4.35
N LYS A 626 23.34 -21.40 -4.73
CA LYS A 626 24.78 -21.56 -4.45
C LYS A 626 25.60 -22.60 -5.23
N SER A 627 25.06 -23.72 -5.74
CA SER A 627 25.87 -24.71 -6.50
C SER A 627 26.10 -24.29 -7.96
N GLY A 628 25.04 -24.11 -8.75
CA GLY A 628 25.14 -23.84 -10.19
C GLY A 628 25.90 -22.56 -10.55
N ASN A 629 25.59 -21.43 -9.89
CA ASN A 629 26.22 -20.14 -10.20
C ASN A 629 27.67 -20.04 -9.74
N ASN A 630 28.06 -20.63 -8.61
CA ASN A 630 29.46 -20.61 -8.17
C ASN A 630 30.34 -21.57 -8.99
N ILE A 631 29.76 -22.66 -9.48
CA ILE A 631 30.46 -23.60 -10.38
C ILE A 631 30.63 -23.00 -11.77
N LEU A 632 29.59 -22.33 -12.29
CA LEU A 632 29.67 -21.61 -13.56
C LEU A 632 30.62 -20.40 -13.45
N ASN A 633 30.53 -19.59 -12.40
CA ASN A 633 31.44 -18.45 -12.21
C ASN A 633 32.89 -18.90 -11.98
N GLY A 634 33.12 -20.02 -11.28
CA GLY A 634 34.44 -20.64 -11.15
C GLY A 634 34.97 -21.21 -12.47
N LEU A 635 34.10 -21.64 -13.39
CA LEU A 635 34.45 -22.05 -14.75
C LEU A 635 34.78 -20.86 -15.68
N TYR A 636 34.32 -19.64 -15.36
CA TYR A 636 34.46 -18.45 -16.22
C TYR A 636 35.55 -17.46 -15.77
N ASN A 637 35.94 -17.38 -14.50
CA ASN A 637 36.67 -16.21 -13.97
C ASN A 637 38.15 -16.41 -13.51
N GLU A 638 38.85 -17.48 -13.86
CA GLU A 638 40.29 -17.58 -13.54
C GLU A 638 41.19 -17.32 -14.76
N THR A 639 41.80 -16.12 -14.87
CA THR A 639 43.23 -15.93 -15.26
C THR A 639 43.73 -14.46 -15.11
N PRO A 640 45.06 -14.23 -14.99
CA PRO A 640 45.67 -13.04 -14.38
C PRO A 640 45.90 -11.83 -15.31
N HIS A 641 46.02 -10.65 -14.70
CA HIS A 641 46.26 -9.33 -15.29
C HIS A 641 47.40 -9.26 -16.33
N VAL A 642 47.09 -8.68 -17.50
CA VAL A 642 48.08 -8.10 -18.43
C VAL A 642 47.53 -6.80 -19.03
N ASP A 643 48.34 -5.73 -18.96
CA ASP A 643 48.11 -4.40 -19.55
C ASP A 643 48.17 -4.41 -21.09
N SER A 644 47.16 -3.85 -21.75
CA SER A 644 47.27 -2.89 -22.87
C SER A 644 45.91 -2.67 -23.54
N GLY A 645 45.60 -1.41 -23.81
CA GLY A 645 44.29 -0.95 -24.29
C GLY A 645 43.97 -1.37 -25.72
N GLU A 646 42.79 -1.99 -25.87
CA GLU A 646 41.94 -2.03 -27.07
C GLU A 646 40.53 -2.51 -26.64
N SER A 647 39.49 -2.11 -27.38
CA SER A 647 38.09 -2.11 -26.92
C SER A 647 37.47 -3.48 -26.61
N LEU A 648 36.68 -3.51 -25.53
CA LEU A 648 36.13 -4.68 -24.83
C LEU A 648 34.99 -5.40 -25.60
N ASP A 649 34.35 -4.74 -26.55
CA ASP A 649 33.05 -5.17 -27.09
C ASP A 649 33.15 -6.23 -28.21
N TYR A 650 34.34 -6.43 -28.80
CA TYR A 650 34.55 -7.42 -29.86
C TYR A 650 35.15 -8.75 -29.37
N ARG A 651 35.64 -8.84 -28.12
CA ARG A 651 36.26 -10.07 -27.58
C ARG A 651 35.31 -10.96 -26.78
N ILE A 652 34.20 -10.42 -26.28
CA ILE A 652 33.20 -11.18 -25.52
C ILE A 652 32.51 -12.26 -26.39
N ARG A 653 32.55 -12.14 -27.73
CA ARG A 653 31.98 -13.15 -28.64
C ARG A 653 32.85 -14.40 -28.88
N GLU A 654 34.10 -14.47 -28.43
CA GLU A 654 34.94 -15.66 -28.62
C GLU A 654 35.35 -16.41 -27.33
N TRP A 655 34.97 -15.91 -26.15
CA TRP A 655 35.61 -16.33 -24.90
C TRP A 655 34.79 -17.33 -24.05
N GLY A 656 33.56 -17.67 -24.43
CA GLY A 656 32.77 -18.77 -23.83
C GLY A 656 33.25 -20.19 -24.16
N HIS A 657 34.45 -20.30 -24.74
CA HIS A 657 35.04 -21.52 -25.26
C HIS A 657 36.35 -21.85 -24.52
N GLY A 658 36.39 -21.80 -23.19
CA GLY A 658 37.60 -22.16 -22.41
C GLY A 658 37.70 -23.66 -22.19
N THR A 659 36.79 -24.23 -21.41
CA THR A 659 36.90 -25.60 -20.89
C THR A 659 36.51 -26.67 -21.91
N LEU A 660 35.42 -26.45 -22.66
CA LEU A 660 35.00 -27.33 -23.77
C LEU A 660 35.94 -27.22 -24.98
N LYS A 661 36.50 -26.04 -25.27
CA LYS A 661 37.55 -25.90 -26.29
C LYS A 661 38.85 -26.49 -25.82
N ASN A 662 39.19 -26.47 -24.53
CA ASN A 662 40.37 -27.19 -24.03
C ASN A 662 40.17 -28.70 -24.13
N LEU A 663 38.98 -29.25 -23.86
CA LEU A 663 38.67 -30.66 -24.15
C LEU A 663 38.67 -30.98 -25.66
N TYR A 664 38.12 -30.10 -26.49
CA TYR A 664 38.09 -30.24 -27.95
C TYR A 664 39.48 -30.06 -28.59
N VAL A 665 40.31 -29.14 -28.08
CA VAL A 665 41.70 -28.88 -28.47
C VAL A 665 42.63 -29.96 -27.93
N THR A 666 42.32 -30.60 -26.80
CA THR A 666 43.00 -31.81 -26.34
C THR A 666 42.66 -32.99 -27.26
N ALA A 667 41.40 -33.14 -27.67
CA ALA A 667 40.99 -34.13 -28.67
C ALA A 667 41.54 -33.83 -30.09
N TYR A 668 41.73 -32.56 -30.46
CA TYR A 668 42.35 -32.15 -31.73
C TYR A 668 43.89 -32.21 -31.68
N HIS A 669 44.52 -32.02 -30.52
CA HIS A 669 45.95 -32.27 -30.34
C HIS A 669 46.28 -33.76 -30.49
N TYR A 670 45.33 -34.66 -30.20
CA TYR A 670 45.44 -36.08 -30.54
C TYR A 670 45.49 -36.33 -32.07
N ASP A 671 44.91 -35.46 -32.90
CA ASP A 671 44.96 -35.56 -34.37
C ASP A 671 46.39 -35.27 -34.89
N ILE A 672 47.11 -34.35 -34.23
CA ILE A 672 48.49 -33.96 -34.58
C ILE A 672 49.51 -35.05 -34.20
N TYR A 673 49.19 -35.88 -33.21
CA TYR A 673 50.01 -37.04 -32.78
C TYR A 673 49.48 -38.40 -33.29
N SER A 674 48.44 -38.41 -34.13
CA SER A 674 47.80 -39.65 -34.63
C SER A 674 48.73 -40.52 -35.49
N HIS A 675 49.77 -39.94 -36.10
CA HIS A 675 50.79 -40.69 -36.84
C HIS A 675 51.80 -41.44 -35.94
N GLU A 676 51.83 -41.16 -34.63
CA GLU A 676 52.73 -41.82 -33.67
C GLU A 676 51.99 -42.74 -32.68
N LEU A 677 50.64 -42.78 -32.68
CA LEU A 677 49.83 -43.46 -31.66
C LEU A 677 48.98 -44.65 -32.15
N ASP A 678 49.01 -44.98 -33.45
CA ASP A 678 48.33 -46.12 -34.11
C ASP A 678 46.89 -46.41 -33.61
N LEU A 679 46.15 -45.35 -33.26
CA LEU A 679 44.72 -45.41 -32.98
C LEU A 679 43.99 -45.65 -34.29
N ASN A 680 43.14 -46.68 -34.37
CA ASN A 680 42.36 -46.88 -35.59
C ASN A 680 41.37 -45.70 -35.75
N GLN A 681 41.17 -45.29 -37.00
CA GLN A 681 40.36 -44.12 -37.34
C GLN A 681 38.93 -44.23 -36.79
N ALA A 682 38.38 -45.43 -36.61
CA ALA A 682 37.02 -45.63 -36.13
C ALA A 682 36.83 -45.26 -34.64
N ASP A 683 37.85 -45.45 -33.79
CA ASP A 683 37.79 -45.05 -32.38
C ASP A 683 37.94 -43.52 -32.22
N ILE A 684 38.78 -42.91 -33.06
CA ILE A 684 38.90 -41.44 -33.14
C ILE A 684 37.58 -40.85 -33.67
N ASP A 685 36.99 -41.45 -34.69
CA ASP A 685 35.72 -41.01 -35.27
C ASP A 685 34.56 -41.21 -34.30
N LEU A 686 34.54 -42.30 -33.50
CA LEU A 686 33.52 -42.52 -32.46
C LEU A 686 33.62 -41.48 -31.33
N ILE A 687 34.82 -41.12 -30.92
CA ILE A 687 35.04 -40.07 -29.91
C ILE A 687 34.66 -38.71 -30.48
N LYS A 688 35.05 -38.41 -31.74
CA LYS A 688 34.66 -37.18 -32.45
C LYS A 688 33.15 -37.08 -32.62
N ASP A 689 32.46 -38.14 -33.02
CA ASP A 689 31.00 -38.14 -33.20
C ASP A 689 30.26 -38.01 -31.87
N LYS A 690 30.77 -38.61 -30.78
CA LYS A 690 30.19 -38.44 -29.44
C LYS A 690 30.40 -37.03 -28.90
N LEU A 691 31.61 -36.46 -29.04
CA LEU A 691 31.89 -35.08 -28.62
C LEU A 691 31.15 -34.06 -29.48
N LYS A 692 31.09 -34.29 -30.80
CA LYS A 692 30.42 -33.40 -31.75
C LYS A 692 28.90 -33.43 -31.55
N ASN A 693 28.27 -34.60 -31.43
CA ASN A 693 26.85 -34.67 -31.07
C ASN A 693 26.59 -34.03 -29.70
N HIS A 694 27.50 -34.17 -28.74
CA HIS A 694 27.33 -33.55 -27.42
C HIS A 694 27.43 -32.02 -27.51
N ILE A 695 28.39 -31.48 -28.25
CA ILE A 695 28.57 -30.04 -28.44
C ILE A 695 27.43 -29.44 -29.29
N GLU A 696 27.02 -30.11 -30.38
CA GLU A 696 25.94 -29.65 -31.25
C GLU A 696 24.59 -29.68 -30.53
N ASN A 697 24.29 -30.71 -29.73
CA ASN A 697 23.07 -30.73 -28.91
C ASN A 697 23.07 -29.70 -27.76
N THR A 698 24.25 -29.38 -27.21
CA THR A 698 24.39 -28.35 -26.15
C THR A 698 24.40 -26.92 -26.73
N VAL A 699 24.75 -26.78 -28.02
CA VAL A 699 24.74 -25.50 -28.75
C VAL A 699 23.38 -25.22 -29.38
N ASP A 700 22.61 -26.24 -29.79
CA ASP A 700 21.21 -26.09 -30.22
C ASP A 700 20.26 -25.86 -29.02
N SER A 701 20.63 -26.29 -27.81
CA SER A 701 19.93 -25.94 -26.56
C SER A 701 20.26 -24.52 -26.06
N ARG A 702 20.61 -23.58 -26.94
CA ARG A 702 20.75 -22.14 -26.65
C ARG A 702 19.37 -21.51 -26.35
N ILE A 703 18.71 -22.03 -25.34
CA ILE A 703 17.85 -21.20 -24.49
C ILE A 703 18.84 -20.42 -23.65
N SER A 704 18.98 -19.13 -23.93
CA SER A 704 19.80 -18.26 -23.10
C SER A 704 19.31 -18.37 -21.65
N ILE A 705 20.21 -18.36 -20.68
CA ILE A 705 19.85 -18.45 -19.26
C ILE A 705 18.85 -17.34 -18.86
N LYS A 706 18.84 -16.21 -19.60
CA LYS A 706 17.81 -15.16 -19.51
C LYS A 706 16.42 -15.59 -19.98
N GLU A 707 16.29 -16.52 -20.92
CA GLU A 707 15.01 -17.10 -21.35
C GLU A 707 14.49 -18.14 -20.33
N ILE A 708 15.36 -18.83 -19.59
CA ILE A 708 14.96 -19.75 -18.48
C ILE A 708 14.40 -18.95 -17.28
N GLU A 709 14.91 -17.75 -17.04
CA GLU A 709 14.41 -16.84 -15.99
C GLU A 709 13.10 -16.13 -16.37
N HIS A 710 12.68 -16.16 -17.64
CA HIS A 710 11.50 -15.43 -18.11
C HIS A 710 10.42 -16.27 -18.80
N HIS A 711 10.65 -17.55 -19.10
CA HIS A 711 9.65 -18.44 -19.71
C HIS A 711 9.43 -19.70 -18.89
N HIS A 712 8.19 -19.91 -18.46
CA HIS A 712 7.73 -21.05 -17.64
C HIS A 712 7.74 -22.42 -18.35
N ASP A 713 8.35 -22.57 -19.53
CA ASP A 713 8.10 -23.70 -20.46
C ASP A 713 9.36 -24.45 -20.93
N VAL A 714 10.45 -24.42 -20.15
CA VAL A 714 11.61 -25.30 -20.41
C VAL A 714 11.28 -26.72 -19.97
N ASP A 715 11.32 -27.67 -20.90
CA ASP A 715 11.05 -29.08 -20.60
C ASP A 715 12.10 -29.63 -19.62
N ARG A 716 11.67 -29.84 -18.37
CA ARG A 716 12.50 -30.30 -17.25
C ARG A 716 13.24 -31.60 -17.57
N THR A 717 12.74 -32.37 -18.53
CA THR A 717 13.35 -33.63 -19.00
C THR A 717 14.74 -33.41 -19.63
N ASP A 718 14.96 -32.27 -20.27
CA ASP A 718 16.22 -31.94 -20.94
C ASP A 718 17.32 -31.56 -19.93
N VAL A 719 16.95 -30.86 -18.85
CA VAL A 719 17.88 -30.53 -17.75
C VAL A 719 18.36 -31.81 -17.06
N VAL A 720 17.44 -32.75 -16.75
CA VAL A 720 17.79 -34.03 -16.13
C VAL A 720 18.78 -34.82 -16.99
N LYS A 721 18.54 -34.82 -18.30
CA LYS A 721 19.36 -35.54 -19.28
C LYS A 721 20.76 -34.92 -19.37
N ALA A 722 20.85 -33.60 -19.47
CA ALA A 722 22.13 -32.89 -19.52
C ALA A 722 22.99 -33.15 -18.27
N THR A 723 22.38 -33.16 -17.07
CA THR A 723 23.12 -33.45 -15.82
C THR A 723 23.62 -34.90 -15.75
N LYS A 724 22.84 -35.87 -16.23
CA LYS A 724 23.29 -37.28 -16.32
C LYS A 724 24.46 -37.43 -17.28
N ASP A 725 24.35 -36.83 -18.45
CA ASP A 725 25.36 -36.93 -19.49
C ASP A 725 26.69 -36.30 -19.02
N ALA A 726 26.62 -35.17 -18.30
CA ALA A 726 27.79 -34.55 -17.67
C ALA A 726 28.41 -35.44 -16.57
N MET A 727 27.58 -36.09 -15.74
CA MET A 727 28.06 -36.98 -14.69
C MET A 727 28.78 -38.20 -15.28
N GLU A 728 28.23 -38.81 -16.32
CA GLU A 728 28.85 -39.94 -17.03
C GLU A 728 30.21 -39.56 -17.64
N ALA A 729 30.33 -38.35 -18.20
CA ALA A 729 31.59 -37.84 -18.75
C ALA A 729 32.68 -37.66 -17.67
N VAL A 730 32.31 -37.12 -16.50
CA VAL A 730 33.24 -36.95 -15.38
C VAL A 730 33.65 -38.30 -14.78
N GLU A 731 32.72 -39.24 -14.64
CA GLU A 731 33.03 -40.61 -14.17
C GLU A 731 34.01 -41.33 -15.10
N TYR A 732 33.81 -41.17 -16.41
CA TYR A 732 34.71 -41.73 -17.41
C TYR A 732 36.12 -41.14 -17.30
N ALA A 733 36.25 -39.81 -17.19
CA ALA A 733 37.55 -39.15 -17.00
C ALA A 733 38.25 -39.59 -15.71
N LEU A 734 37.51 -39.74 -14.61
CA LEU A 734 38.02 -40.24 -13.34
C LEU A 734 38.49 -41.70 -13.43
N SER A 735 37.79 -42.54 -14.20
CA SER A 735 38.16 -43.94 -14.39
C SER A 735 39.51 -44.09 -15.10
N ILE A 736 39.79 -43.25 -16.10
CA ILE A 736 41.07 -43.19 -16.81
C ILE A 736 42.18 -42.72 -15.86
N SER A 737 41.89 -41.74 -15.01
CA SER A 737 42.87 -41.20 -14.03
C SER A 737 43.27 -42.20 -12.93
N LYS A 738 42.39 -43.17 -12.62
CA LYS A 738 42.56 -44.11 -11.50
C LYS A 738 43.35 -45.36 -11.86
N ASN A 739 43.47 -45.69 -13.14
CA ASN A 739 44.09 -46.94 -13.56
C ASN A 739 45.09 -46.74 -14.71
N PRO A 740 46.30 -46.23 -14.44
CA PRO A 740 47.34 -46.07 -15.47
C PRO A 740 47.83 -47.41 -16.06
N MET A 741 47.41 -48.56 -15.52
CA MET A 741 47.79 -49.89 -16.02
C MET A 741 46.86 -50.48 -17.08
N ILE A 742 45.77 -49.81 -17.48
CA ILE A 742 44.95 -50.21 -18.65
C ILE A 742 45.39 -49.45 -19.91
N GLN A 743 46.59 -48.86 -19.90
CA GLN A 743 47.21 -48.40 -21.13
C GLN A 743 48.01 -49.54 -21.76
N PRO A 744 47.75 -49.91 -23.03
CA PRO A 744 48.62 -50.81 -23.79
C PRO A 744 50.07 -50.35 -23.65
N GLU A 745 51.03 -51.28 -23.68
CA GLU A 745 52.44 -51.01 -23.35
C GLU A 745 53.10 -49.91 -24.21
N GLU A 746 52.42 -49.49 -25.29
CA GLU A 746 52.79 -48.43 -26.24
C GLU A 746 52.26 -47.02 -25.88
N GLN A 747 51.45 -46.85 -24.83
CA GLN A 747 50.89 -45.55 -24.40
C GLN A 747 51.49 -44.98 -23.10
N ARG A 748 52.53 -45.62 -22.54
CA ARG A 748 53.14 -45.24 -21.24
C ARG A 748 53.76 -43.83 -21.16
N ASP A 749 53.87 -43.09 -22.27
CA ASP A 749 54.42 -41.73 -22.29
C ASP A 749 53.36 -40.61 -22.19
N LEU A 750 52.07 -40.97 -22.03
CA LEU A 750 51.04 -39.97 -21.71
C LEU A 750 51.24 -39.41 -20.30
N LEU A 751 51.44 -38.10 -20.20
CA LEU A 751 51.62 -37.39 -18.93
C LEU A 751 50.47 -37.73 -17.97
N PRO A 752 50.76 -38.17 -16.72
CA PRO A 752 49.73 -38.44 -15.75
C PRO A 752 48.92 -37.16 -15.52
N ILE A 753 47.59 -37.29 -15.55
CA ILE A 753 46.67 -36.21 -15.14
C ILE A 753 47.19 -35.69 -13.81
N SER A 754 47.46 -34.38 -13.73
CA SER A 754 48.05 -33.80 -12.54
C SER A 754 47.17 -34.10 -11.33
N SER A 755 47.76 -34.28 -10.15
CA SER A 755 46.99 -34.51 -8.93
C SER A 755 45.96 -33.40 -8.70
N THR A 756 46.25 -32.18 -9.15
CA THR A 756 45.35 -31.03 -9.09
C THR A 756 44.12 -31.20 -9.99
N ASP A 757 44.29 -31.68 -11.22
CA ASP A 757 43.17 -31.88 -12.17
C ASP A 757 42.29 -33.06 -11.75
N ARG A 758 42.89 -34.09 -11.14
CA ARG A 758 42.14 -35.21 -10.58
C ARG A 758 41.27 -34.78 -9.40
N THR A 759 41.79 -33.96 -8.49
CA THR A 759 40.99 -33.40 -7.38
C THR A 759 39.81 -32.59 -7.91
N LYS A 760 40.04 -31.74 -8.93
CA LYS A 760 38.96 -30.98 -9.59
C LYS A 760 37.88 -31.90 -10.17
N LEU A 761 38.26 -32.98 -10.86
CA LEU A 761 37.29 -33.95 -11.39
C LEU A 761 36.51 -34.68 -10.30
N GLU A 762 37.14 -35.03 -9.18
CA GLU A 762 36.46 -35.66 -8.04
C GLU A 762 35.47 -34.69 -7.36
N ASP A 763 35.80 -33.40 -7.30
CA ASP A 763 34.90 -32.35 -6.82
C ASP A 763 33.71 -32.16 -7.78
N TYR A 764 33.94 -32.10 -9.09
CA TYR A 764 32.86 -32.03 -10.09
C TYR A 764 31.93 -33.24 -10.02
N HIS A 765 32.48 -34.44 -9.86
CA HIS A 765 31.68 -35.67 -9.72
C HIS A 765 30.77 -35.62 -8.50
N LYS A 766 31.32 -35.19 -7.37
CA LYS A 766 30.58 -35.07 -6.11
C LYS A 766 29.42 -34.07 -6.23
N ILE A 767 29.63 -32.98 -6.96
CA ILE A 767 28.59 -31.97 -7.18
C ILE A 767 27.50 -32.48 -8.13
N LEU A 768 27.87 -32.99 -9.31
CA LEU A 768 26.90 -33.47 -10.30
C LEU A 768 26.04 -34.61 -9.77
N LYS A 769 26.64 -35.50 -8.97
CA LYS A 769 25.91 -36.57 -8.29
C LYS A 769 24.88 -36.03 -7.30
N LYS A 770 25.26 -35.02 -6.50
CA LYS A 770 24.34 -34.35 -5.57
C LYS A 770 23.17 -33.71 -6.33
N GLU A 771 23.44 -33.03 -7.44
CA GLU A 771 22.38 -32.42 -8.27
C GLU A 771 21.44 -33.45 -8.91
N LEU A 772 21.98 -34.57 -9.39
CA LEU A 772 21.16 -35.62 -9.99
C LEU A 772 20.21 -36.29 -8.98
N GLU A 773 20.69 -36.47 -7.74
CA GLU A 773 19.87 -36.95 -6.62
C GLU A 773 18.75 -35.96 -6.28
N ASN A 774 18.99 -34.64 -6.41
CA ASN A 774 17.97 -33.60 -6.18
C ASN A 774 16.87 -33.58 -7.25
N ILE A 775 17.24 -33.78 -8.52
CA ILE A 775 16.32 -33.75 -9.66
C ILE A 775 15.34 -34.93 -9.64
N GLN A 776 15.76 -36.10 -9.15
CA GLN A 776 14.90 -37.30 -9.10
C GLN A 776 13.70 -37.17 -8.15
N PHE A 777 13.73 -36.25 -7.18
CA PHE A 777 12.61 -36.00 -6.26
C PHE A 777 11.42 -35.26 -6.89
N ILE A 778 11.55 -34.68 -8.10
CA ILE A 778 10.51 -33.82 -8.72
C ILE A 778 9.39 -34.62 -9.42
N LYS A 779 9.45 -35.95 -9.45
CA LYS A 779 8.52 -36.79 -10.24
C LYS A 779 7.13 -37.07 -9.64
N ASP A 780 6.73 -36.39 -8.57
CA ASP A 780 5.38 -36.58 -7.96
C ASP A 780 4.32 -35.66 -8.60
N TYR A 781 4.11 -35.80 -9.91
CA TYR A 781 2.99 -35.17 -10.62
C TYR A 781 1.62 -35.82 -10.28
N ASP A 782 1.57 -36.74 -9.30
CA ASP A 782 0.34 -37.38 -8.80
C ASP A 782 -0.28 -36.66 -7.56
N LEU A 783 0.28 -35.51 -7.15
CA LEU A 783 -0.20 -34.74 -6.00
C LEU A 783 -1.43 -33.88 -6.32
N VAL A 784 -2.57 -34.46 -6.70
CA VAL A 784 -3.92 -34.03 -6.25
C VAL A 784 -4.91 -35.14 -6.62
N SER A 785 -5.05 -36.15 -5.74
CA SER A 785 -6.31 -36.89 -5.67
C SER A 785 -6.99 -36.51 -4.36
N ASP A 786 -8.32 -36.37 -4.37
CA ASP A 786 -9.09 -35.96 -3.19
C ASP A 786 -8.81 -36.82 -1.94
N SER A 787 -8.39 -38.07 -2.13
CA SER A 787 -8.00 -38.98 -1.04
C SER A 787 -6.79 -38.52 -0.22
N ASN A 788 -5.91 -37.68 -0.76
CA ASN A 788 -4.73 -37.21 -0.03
C ASN A 788 -5.03 -35.98 0.86
N ILE A 789 -6.06 -35.19 0.52
CA ILE A 789 -6.35 -33.94 1.25
C ILE A 789 -6.72 -34.24 2.71
N GLU A 790 -7.60 -35.20 2.94
CA GLU A 790 -7.99 -35.63 4.29
C GLU A 790 -6.78 -36.19 5.06
N GLU A 791 -5.90 -36.96 4.43
CA GLU A 791 -4.70 -37.50 5.08
C GLU A 791 -3.78 -36.37 5.60
N HIS A 792 -3.59 -35.32 4.80
CA HIS A 792 -2.78 -34.17 5.19
C HIS A 792 -3.47 -33.29 6.24
N ARG A 793 -4.78 -33.06 6.12
CA ARG A 793 -5.56 -32.34 7.14
C ARG A 793 -5.59 -33.07 8.47
N ASN A 794 -5.63 -34.40 8.47
CA ASN A 794 -5.51 -35.22 9.67
C ASN A 794 -4.12 -35.13 10.33
N LYS A 795 -3.09 -34.63 9.62
CA LYS A 795 -1.76 -34.33 10.16
C LYS A 795 -1.59 -32.84 10.52
N ALA A 796 -2.63 -32.03 10.38
CA ALA A 796 -2.59 -30.64 10.82
C ALA A 796 -2.41 -30.59 12.35
N ASN A 797 -1.64 -29.63 12.81
CA ASN A 797 -1.31 -29.48 14.22
C ASN A 797 -2.17 -28.36 14.81
N PRO A 798 -2.67 -28.52 16.05
CA PRO A 798 -3.24 -27.39 16.76
C PRO A 798 -2.15 -26.34 17.03
N LEU A 799 -2.57 -25.10 17.26
CA LEU A 799 -1.68 -24.07 17.82
C LEU A 799 -1.02 -24.58 19.11
N LYS A 800 0.12 -23.99 19.47
CA LYS A 800 0.85 -24.22 20.73
C LYS A 800 0.79 -22.98 21.62
N GLU A 801 1.14 -23.14 22.89
CA GLU A 801 1.27 -22.01 23.82
C GLU A 801 2.25 -20.96 23.28
N GLY A 802 1.76 -19.72 23.17
CA GLY A 802 2.45 -18.58 22.53
C GLY A 802 2.16 -18.44 21.03
N GLU A 803 1.28 -19.25 20.44
CA GLU A 803 0.91 -19.12 19.04
C GLU A 803 -0.52 -18.56 18.90
N SER A 804 -0.71 -17.62 17.98
CA SER A 804 -2.02 -17.07 17.62
C SER A 804 -2.17 -16.91 16.11
N VAL A 805 -3.42 -16.83 15.65
CA VAL A 805 -3.74 -16.54 14.24
C VAL A 805 -4.80 -15.47 14.17
N THR A 806 -4.53 -14.42 13.41
CA THR A 806 -5.49 -13.39 13.04
C THR A 806 -6.11 -13.73 11.69
N ILE A 807 -7.43 -13.90 11.69
CA ILE A 807 -8.21 -14.17 10.49
C ILE A 807 -8.97 -12.90 10.13
N ALA A 808 -8.54 -12.25 9.05
CA ALA A 808 -9.29 -11.17 8.42
C ALA A 808 -10.23 -11.77 7.38
N TYR A 809 -11.53 -11.48 7.46
CA TYR A 809 -12.48 -11.95 6.46
C TYR A 809 -13.46 -10.86 6.03
N GLN A 810 -13.78 -10.84 4.74
CA GLN A 810 -14.66 -9.86 4.14
C GLN A 810 -15.58 -10.53 3.12
N LYS A 811 -16.90 -10.33 3.26
CA LYS A 811 -17.85 -10.84 2.26
C LYS A 811 -17.70 -10.03 0.97
N ILE A 812 -17.51 -10.72 -0.15
CA ILE A 812 -17.51 -10.13 -1.49
C ILE A 812 -18.96 -9.77 -1.84
N LYS A 813 -19.18 -8.52 -2.27
CA LYS A 813 -20.49 -8.05 -2.71
C LYS A 813 -21.02 -8.91 -3.86
N GLU A 814 -22.30 -9.24 -3.78
CA GLU A 814 -23.05 -9.92 -4.84
C GLU A 814 -23.90 -8.92 -5.65
N SER A 815 -24.17 -7.73 -5.10
CA SER A 815 -24.85 -6.61 -5.76
C SER A 815 -24.15 -5.28 -5.48
N ILE A 816 -24.23 -4.34 -6.42
CA ILE A 816 -23.69 -2.98 -6.30
C ILE A 816 -24.30 -2.19 -5.14
N TYR A 817 -25.54 -2.49 -4.75
CA TYR A 817 -26.24 -1.83 -3.64
C TYR A 817 -25.97 -2.49 -2.28
N GLU A 818 -25.34 -3.67 -2.27
CA GLU A 818 -24.88 -4.28 -1.03
C GLU A 818 -23.81 -3.38 -0.43
N GLN A 819 -23.94 -3.03 0.86
CA GLN A 819 -22.91 -2.26 1.55
C GLN A 819 -21.63 -3.07 1.67
N ASN A 820 -20.47 -2.40 1.65
CA ASN A 820 -19.21 -3.06 2.01
C ASN A 820 -19.40 -3.55 3.45
N ILE A 821 -19.33 -4.86 3.66
CA ILE A 821 -19.15 -5.37 5.01
C ILE A 821 -17.69 -5.06 5.35
N PRO A 822 -17.41 -4.28 6.41
CA PRO A 822 -16.03 -4.03 6.81
C PRO A 822 -15.34 -5.36 7.08
N SER A 823 -14.05 -5.43 6.76
CA SER A 823 -13.23 -6.59 7.10
C SER A 823 -13.30 -6.82 8.60
N VAL A 824 -13.67 -8.03 9.02
CA VAL A 824 -13.74 -8.39 10.43
C VAL A 824 -12.47 -9.16 10.78
N LEU A 825 -11.80 -8.75 11.84
CA LEU A 825 -10.65 -9.44 12.41
C LEU A 825 -11.12 -10.37 13.53
N VAL A 826 -10.68 -11.63 13.48
CA VAL A 826 -10.87 -12.58 14.58
C VAL A 826 -9.51 -13.18 14.90
N GLN A 827 -9.05 -12.96 16.13
CA GLN A 827 -7.85 -13.61 16.64
C GLN A 827 -8.22 -14.93 17.33
N ALA A 828 -7.46 -15.98 17.03
CA ALA A 828 -7.57 -17.28 17.67
C ALA A 828 -6.24 -17.64 18.33
N GLU A 829 -6.26 -17.83 19.64
CA GLU A 829 -5.09 -18.20 20.45
C GLU A 829 -5.14 -19.66 20.88
N TYR A 830 -4.00 -20.19 21.29
CA TYR A 830 -3.92 -21.51 21.90
C TYR A 830 -4.87 -21.69 23.09
N GLY A 831 -5.77 -22.67 22.97
CA GLY A 831 -6.76 -22.99 24.01
C GLY A 831 -7.90 -21.98 24.13
N GLY A 832 -7.90 -20.92 23.32
CA GLY A 832 -8.98 -19.94 23.23
C GLY A 832 -10.17 -20.46 22.43
N SER A 833 -11.37 -19.97 22.76
CA SER A 833 -12.56 -20.14 21.93
C SER A 833 -12.91 -18.82 21.27
N SER A 834 -12.70 -18.74 19.97
CA SER A 834 -13.07 -17.58 19.16
C SER A 834 -14.32 -17.89 18.34
N LYS A 835 -15.05 -16.85 17.95
CA LYS A 835 -16.29 -16.99 17.19
C LYS A 835 -16.27 -16.09 15.98
N ILE A 836 -16.79 -16.62 14.87
CA ILE A 836 -16.93 -15.91 13.60
C ILE A 836 -18.40 -15.72 13.26
N ARG A 837 -18.75 -14.56 12.70
CA ARG A 837 -20.12 -14.22 12.30
C ARG A 837 -20.21 -14.22 10.78
N LEU A 838 -21.01 -15.15 10.23
CA LEU A 838 -21.09 -15.40 8.79
C LEU A 838 -22.53 -15.47 8.29
N VAL A 839 -22.67 -15.23 7.00
CA VAL A 839 -23.86 -15.45 6.19
C VAL A 839 -23.44 -16.24 4.94
N PRO A 840 -24.34 -16.89 4.21
CA PRO A 840 -24.03 -17.51 2.94
C PRO A 840 -23.49 -16.47 1.94
N GLY A 841 -22.48 -16.85 1.18
CA GLY A 841 -21.85 -15.98 0.19
C GLY A 841 -20.37 -16.28 0.00
N ARG A 842 -19.67 -15.42 -0.74
CA ARG A 842 -18.24 -15.56 -1.03
C ARG A 842 -17.43 -14.63 -0.15
N TYR A 843 -16.29 -15.11 0.35
CA TYR A 843 -15.45 -14.36 1.29
C TYR A 843 -14.01 -14.28 0.81
N ASN A 844 -13.45 -13.09 0.88
CA ASN A 844 -12.00 -12.90 0.93
C ASN A 844 -11.54 -13.22 2.36
N ILE A 845 -10.49 -14.04 2.50
CA ILE A 845 -9.88 -14.37 3.79
C ILE A 845 -8.38 -14.12 3.70
N SER A 846 -7.82 -13.48 4.70
CA SER A 846 -6.38 -13.46 4.96
C SER A 846 -6.12 -14.00 6.36
N MET A 847 -5.14 -14.90 6.50
CA MET A 847 -4.75 -15.52 7.75
C MET A 847 -3.30 -15.17 8.04
N MET A 848 -3.06 -14.53 9.18
CA MET A 848 -1.73 -14.18 9.66
C MET A 848 -1.43 -14.98 10.93
N PHE A 849 -0.34 -15.73 10.92
CA PHE A 849 0.14 -16.49 12.06
C PHE A 849 1.14 -15.65 12.86
N MET A 850 1.07 -15.76 14.18
CA MET A 850 1.96 -15.09 15.11
C MET A 850 2.52 -16.13 16.09
N ASP A 851 3.83 -16.15 16.26
CA ASP A 851 4.54 -16.96 17.26
C ASP A 851 5.26 -16.03 18.23
N ASP A 852 4.73 -15.90 19.45
CA ASP A 852 5.24 -15.05 20.52
C ASP A 852 6.67 -15.41 20.94
N LYS A 853 7.12 -16.64 20.62
CA LYS A 853 8.50 -17.08 20.90
C LYS A 853 9.48 -16.68 19.80
N GLY A 854 8.97 -16.29 18.64
CA GLY A 854 9.78 -15.89 17.51
C GLY A 854 10.77 -16.93 17.01
N PHE A 855 11.79 -16.46 16.31
CA PHE A 855 12.95 -17.24 15.92
C PHE A 855 14.18 -16.37 15.66
N VAL A 856 15.37 -16.95 15.77
CA VAL A 856 16.64 -16.29 15.50
C VAL A 856 17.30 -16.89 14.26
N ILE A 857 17.59 -16.07 13.27
CA ILE A 857 18.43 -16.43 12.12
C ILE A 857 19.89 -16.17 12.52
N PRO A 858 20.75 -17.19 12.66
CA PRO A 858 22.13 -17.01 13.09
C PRO A 858 22.94 -16.22 12.06
N ALA A 859 23.94 -15.47 12.53
CA ALA A 859 24.85 -14.72 11.66
C ALA A 859 25.55 -15.63 10.63
N GLN A 860 25.59 -15.21 9.37
CA GLN A 860 26.19 -15.97 8.27
C GLN A 860 26.96 -15.05 7.31
N GLY A 861 28.29 -15.15 7.29
CA GLY A 861 29.14 -14.28 6.48
C GLY A 861 29.18 -12.86 7.03
N ASP A 862 28.84 -11.88 6.19
CA ASP A 862 28.74 -10.45 6.56
C ASP A 862 27.33 -10.09 7.09
N TYR A 863 26.38 -11.03 7.10
CA TYR A 863 25.04 -10.82 7.64
C TYR A 863 25.02 -11.06 9.16
N LEU A 864 24.48 -10.08 9.89
CA LEU A 864 24.29 -10.15 11.33
C LEU A 864 23.20 -11.16 11.71
N GLU A 865 23.23 -11.61 12.97
CA GLU A 865 22.15 -12.39 13.56
C GLU A 865 20.88 -11.53 13.64
N ILE A 866 19.72 -12.09 13.29
CA ILE A 866 18.45 -11.36 13.28
C ILE A 866 17.43 -12.16 14.10
N ASP A 867 16.88 -11.52 15.12
CA ASP A 867 15.81 -12.07 15.98
C ASP A 867 14.45 -11.54 15.50
N TYR A 868 13.51 -12.45 15.29
CA TYR A 868 12.13 -12.17 14.89
C TYR A 868 11.18 -12.63 16.01
N THR A 869 11.10 -11.87 17.12
CA THR A 869 10.26 -12.20 18.27
C THR A 869 9.37 -10.99 18.64
N PRO A 870 8.04 -11.05 18.45
CA PRO A 870 7.25 -12.16 17.92
C PRO A 870 7.43 -12.33 16.41
N ALA A 871 7.39 -13.57 15.94
CA ALA A 871 7.42 -13.83 14.51
C ALA A 871 6.01 -13.71 13.93
N MET A 872 5.78 -12.69 13.10
CA MET A 872 4.58 -12.59 12.26
C MET A 872 4.86 -13.25 10.91
N ILE A 873 4.09 -14.28 10.59
CA ILE A 873 4.27 -15.10 9.38
C ILE A 873 2.92 -15.18 8.67
N GLU A 874 2.87 -14.87 7.38
CA GLU A 874 1.65 -15.04 6.60
C GLU A 874 1.28 -16.53 6.52
N GLY A 875 0.04 -16.86 6.88
CA GLY A 875 -0.44 -18.24 6.99
C GLY A 875 -1.25 -18.70 5.77
N GLY A 876 -1.82 -17.78 4.99
CA GLY A 876 -2.54 -18.12 3.76
C GLY A 876 -3.63 -17.12 3.42
N GLU A 877 -3.98 -17.06 2.14
CA GLU A 877 -4.99 -16.12 1.63
C GLU A 877 -5.96 -16.78 0.65
N LEU A 878 -7.26 -16.57 0.88
CA LEU A 878 -8.36 -17.02 0.01
C LEU A 878 -9.06 -15.78 -0.55
N THR A 879 -8.51 -15.17 -1.59
CA THR A 879 -9.01 -13.94 -2.21
C THR A 879 -9.59 -14.23 -3.59
N THR A 880 -10.12 -13.22 -4.27
CA THR A 880 -10.52 -13.35 -5.69
C THR A 880 -9.38 -13.84 -6.60
N LYS A 881 -8.11 -13.57 -6.26
CA LYS A 881 -6.93 -14.06 -6.99
C LYS A 881 -6.64 -15.54 -6.72
N THR A 882 -6.77 -15.98 -5.46
CA THR A 882 -6.47 -17.37 -5.05
C THR A 882 -7.72 -18.27 -4.96
N ARG A 883 -8.87 -17.78 -5.44
CA ARG A 883 -10.23 -18.32 -5.31
C ARG A 883 -10.79 -18.15 -3.90
N ALA A 884 -11.70 -17.19 -3.78
CA ALA A 884 -12.43 -16.86 -2.56
C ALA A 884 -13.11 -18.08 -1.93
N TRP A 885 -13.42 -17.98 -0.64
CA TRP A 885 -14.10 -19.04 0.09
C TRP A 885 -15.62 -18.96 -0.09
N ASP A 886 -16.22 -20.05 -0.58
CA ASP A 886 -17.65 -20.16 -0.78
C ASP A 886 -18.33 -20.75 0.47
N VAL A 887 -19.07 -19.91 1.19
CA VAL A 887 -19.84 -20.31 2.38
C VAL A 887 -21.24 -20.76 1.95
N GLU A 888 -21.41 -22.08 1.81
CA GLU A 888 -22.70 -22.68 1.48
C GLU A 888 -23.70 -22.61 2.64
N LYS A 889 -24.94 -22.21 2.34
CA LYS A 889 -26.02 -22.09 3.33
C LYS A 889 -26.28 -23.37 4.12
N THR A 890 -26.30 -24.52 3.44
CA THR A 890 -26.54 -25.83 4.07
C THR A 890 -25.44 -26.21 5.06
N LYS A 891 -24.17 -25.97 4.71
CA LYS A 891 -23.02 -26.19 5.60
C LYS A 891 -23.07 -25.24 6.78
N LEU A 892 -23.33 -23.95 6.53
CA LEU A 892 -23.45 -22.94 7.59
C LEU A 892 -24.61 -23.22 8.54
N ASP A 893 -25.71 -23.82 8.09
CA ASP A 893 -26.86 -24.13 8.94
C ASP A 893 -26.74 -25.42 9.75
N SER A 894 -25.98 -26.41 9.26
CA SER A 894 -25.85 -27.74 9.87
C SER A 894 -24.66 -27.92 10.81
N ASN A 895 -23.68 -27.01 10.76
CA ASN A 895 -22.43 -27.10 11.51
C ASN A 895 -22.34 -25.95 12.51
N ASN A 896 -21.86 -26.17 13.73
CA ASN A 896 -21.68 -25.12 14.74
C ASN A 896 -20.24 -24.56 14.79
N LYS A 897 -19.31 -25.24 14.12
CA LYS A 897 -17.88 -24.96 14.21
C LYS A 897 -17.24 -24.92 12.82
N ILE A 898 -16.21 -24.10 12.65
CA ILE A 898 -15.43 -23.99 11.41
C ILE A 898 -13.95 -24.16 11.77
N ARG A 899 -13.29 -25.11 11.12
CA ARG A 899 -11.84 -25.31 11.24
C ARG A 899 -11.13 -24.58 10.10
N PHE A 900 -10.28 -23.63 10.45
CA PHE A 900 -9.37 -22.96 9.53
C PHE A 900 -8.04 -23.69 9.46
N TYR A 901 -7.52 -23.81 8.25
CA TYR A 901 -6.24 -24.44 7.95
C TYR A 901 -5.33 -23.39 7.35
N PHE A 902 -4.14 -23.21 7.93
CA PHE A 902 -3.14 -22.32 7.36
C PHE A 902 -1.80 -23.05 7.16
N ILE A 903 -0.98 -22.51 6.28
CA ILE A 903 0.33 -23.02 5.92
C ILE A 903 1.33 -22.40 6.88
N ARG A 904 2.01 -23.23 7.67
CA ARG A 904 3.15 -22.79 8.49
C ARG A 904 4.42 -23.01 7.69
N ILE A 905 5.05 -21.92 7.26
CA ILE A 905 6.40 -21.96 6.70
C ILE A 905 7.35 -22.41 7.81
N ASP A 906 8.29 -23.28 7.48
CA ASP A 906 9.32 -23.67 8.46
C ASP A 906 10.09 -22.41 8.89
N THR A 907 10.54 -22.38 10.15
CA THR A 907 11.41 -21.31 10.64
C THR A 907 12.62 -21.16 9.71
N PRO A 908 12.86 -19.96 9.15
CA PRO A 908 13.98 -19.75 8.25
C PRO A 908 15.30 -19.93 9.00
N GLU A 909 16.27 -20.60 8.38
CA GLU A 909 17.61 -20.80 8.95
C GLU A 909 18.62 -19.78 8.39
N GLU A 910 18.32 -19.20 7.22
CA GLU A 910 19.13 -18.17 6.54
C GLU A 910 18.24 -17.01 6.03
N MET A 911 18.80 -15.81 5.85
CA MET A 911 18.07 -14.63 5.33
C MET A 911 17.48 -14.83 3.92
N GLU A 912 18.06 -15.72 3.14
CA GLU A 912 17.56 -16.08 1.81
C GLU A 912 16.21 -16.83 1.89
N ASP A 913 15.96 -17.56 2.98
CA ASP A 913 14.68 -18.28 3.20
C ASP A 913 13.53 -17.29 3.41
N MET A 914 13.80 -16.15 4.07
CA MET A 914 12.85 -15.06 4.29
C MET A 914 12.37 -14.45 2.97
N THR A 915 13.30 -14.03 2.12
CA THR A 915 12.98 -13.38 0.84
C THR A 915 12.36 -14.36 -0.17
N GLY A 916 12.67 -15.65 -0.06
CA GLY A 916 12.24 -16.67 -1.01
C GLY A 916 10.91 -17.35 -0.69
N GLU A 917 10.61 -17.68 0.57
CA GLU A 917 9.40 -18.47 0.91
C GLU A 917 8.25 -17.62 1.42
N PHE A 918 8.54 -16.54 2.15
CA PHE A 918 7.49 -15.70 2.74
C PHE A 918 6.78 -14.86 1.67
N GLY A 919 7.49 -14.40 0.64
CA GLY A 919 6.89 -13.67 -0.49
C GLY A 919 6.02 -14.53 -1.42
N MET A 920 5.90 -15.83 -1.17
CA MET A 920 5.20 -16.78 -2.05
C MET A 920 3.82 -17.20 -1.52
N ILE A 921 3.27 -16.51 -0.51
CA ILE A 921 2.01 -16.93 0.13
C ILE A 921 0.84 -16.98 -0.85
N GLU A 922 0.75 -16.04 -1.79
CA GLU A 922 -0.30 -16.02 -2.83
C GLU A 922 -0.17 -17.27 -3.71
N GLU A 923 1.05 -17.62 -4.12
CA GLU A 923 1.30 -18.81 -4.93
C GLU A 923 0.99 -20.09 -4.14
N TYR A 924 1.43 -20.18 -2.89
CA TYR A 924 1.14 -21.31 -2.01
C TYR A 924 -0.36 -21.45 -1.78
N SER A 925 -1.06 -20.36 -1.54
CA SER A 925 -2.50 -20.37 -1.32
C SER A 925 -3.26 -20.79 -2.57
N ARG A 926 -2.82 -20.33 -3.76
CA ARG A 926 -3.37 -20.76 -5.06
C ARG A 926 -3.11 -22.25 -5.32
N ARG A 927 -1.89 -22.73 -5.03
CA ARG A 927 -1.46 -24.10 -5.31
C ARG A 927 -2.06 -25.12 -4.35
N TYR A 928 -2.14 -24.77 -3.07
CA TYR A 928 -2.63 -25.65 -2.01
C TYR A 928 -4.02 -25.23 -1.49
N ARG A 929 -4.79 -24.51 -2.32
CA ARG A 929 -6.13 -24.02 -2.02
C ARG A 929 -7.04 -25.05 -1.35
N ALA A 930 -6.99 -26.30 -1.79
CA ALA A 930 -7.81 -27.38 -1.25
C ALA A 930 -7.38 -27.82 0.17
N TYR A 931 -6.11 -27.65 0.53
CA TYR A 931 -5.59 -27.97 1.87
C TYR A 931 -5.95 -26.89 2.89
N ILE A 932 -5.98 -25.62 2.47
CA ILE A 932 -6.27 -24.47 3.34
C ILE A 932 -7.73 -24.02 3.37
N GLU A 933 -8.61 -24.64 2.58
CA GLU A 933 -10.04 -24.31 2.61
C GLU A 933 -10.66 -24.56 4.00
N PRO A 934 -11.37 -23.58 4.60
CA PRO A 934 -12.02 -23.81 5.87
C PRO A 934 -13.04 -24.96 5.81
N GLU A 935 -13.03 -25.81 6.82
CA GLU A 935 -13.89 -26.98 6.93
C GLU A 935 -15.00 -26.72 7.95
N PHE A 936 -16.25 -27.04 7.57
CA PHE A 936 -17.38 -26.99 8.49
C PHE A 936 -17.46 -28.28 9.30
N LEU A 937 -17.52 -28.15 10.63
CA LEU A 937 -17.57 -29.26 11.58
C LEU A 937 -18.91 -29.30 12.34
N PRO A 938 -19.46 -30.50 12.57
CA PRO A 938 -20.81 -30.69 13.13
C PRO A 938 -20.96 -30.22 14.58
#